data_AF-A0AAD1GLA9-F1
#
_entry.id   AF-A0AAD1GLA9-F1
#
_cell.length_a   1.000
_cell.length_b   1.000
_cell.length_c   1.000
_cell.angle_alpha   90.00
_cell.angle_beta   90.00
_cell.angle_gamma   90.00
#
_symmetry.space_group_name_H-M   'P 1'
#
loop_
_entity.id
_entity.type
_entity.pdbx_description
1 polymer ?
#
loop_
_entity_poly.entity_id
_entity_poly.type
_entity_poly.pdbx_seq_one_letter_code
_entity_poly.pdbx_strand_id
1 'polypeptide(L)'
;MPKLPSIDAPLPVGQASRGVATYDGTQMARANAQVGQAIGGALTEFADKAIQKQDKYNFALAKSSFLKSQIEAENELDQDQDYPTYEKRYTEKMTKARDQAVALIGSPSDRALFQQELDLDIQRGIGAVARKAKSKEVDVGRGALMDTISSNREAALKSTDEIARASVIKSTTEAIEGARDRGYLTEQEAVRMRQGATEDYALASVQMLDPSGRLAALSKPGIADMIPTDKRAELKMQAENQIEMEQRRLAAEARQRQVEARQLQAINRMELSSRVQDATTAYSQGLDFDNPPSPADFKAAYGEKAGEEYKSFAKIQATAPAIRELATADPKEMQGILTKFNPTKKEMGVFFGDQASGMLEQGNIDLNARPTVKNSDGSISTVRSMSVNFDGQEVLIPTVSDDGKIMSNDDAIKAYLKTGKHLGKFDNPNDATAYAESLHEQQARQYGAPTVGAGFKEDSQIYQHLTNVAVGLIKQRETDPAAYATKYSPIVNEAFTKAQQEGTPEAYQAYAITTVAEQRRLGIAQPKLLPKEAADQFAVSFNQQLHGGESAAVLIEQEAQKWGKDFPAVLQQVGSKLPAEAQVIATGLPKDVAERMASVAIIADKDLDIGLEKGRKDEINQSVQAAMMPFAESLQGQSGGTNTYSTMYRAAVKTAKSYVLQGDSPKDAAQRVVDGMVNDKYDFFGTYRVPKTLDTNAVSRGADRALRTIKPEELMPLPGFDGVTDEQNAKQLHDALQSGGQWIPTNDESGLALTLNGYQLLGKDGKPIIRTWDTLQSQGLEQPGKYRVAPTVIMP
;
A
#
# COMPACT_ATOMS: atom_id res chain seq x y z
N MET A 1 36.04 23.24 13.09
CA MET A 1 36.74 23.85 14.26
C MET A 1 35.71 24.64 15.06
N PRO A 2 35.66 24.63 16.41
CA PRO A 2 36.83 24.58 17.31
C PRO A 2 36.75 23.65 18.56
N LYS A 3 37.97 23.36 19.07
CA LYS A 3 38.45 23.06 20.44
C LYS A 3 37.95 21.84 21.23
N LEU A 4 38.79 20.80 21.21
CA LEU A 4 38.94 19.76 22.24
C LEU A 4 39.50 20.35 23.55
N PRO A 5 39.05 19.88 24.72
CA PRO A 5 39.81 19.97 25.96
C PRO A 5 40.70 18.74 26.14
N SER A 6 42.00 18.98 26.34
CA SER A 6 42.96 18.01 26.86
C SER A 6 42.67 17.71 28.33
N ILE A 7 42.67 16.45 28.72
CA ILE A 7 42.83 16.04 30.11
C ILE A 7 43.83 14.88 30.14
N ASP A 8 45.10 15.24 30.33
CA ASP A 8 46.05 14.37 31.00
C ASP A 8 45.57 14.20 32.45
N ALA A 9 45.24 12.96 32.82
CA ALA A 9 45.10 12.57 34.22
C ALA A 9 45.67 11.15 34.39
N PRO A 10 46.65 10.95 35.28
CA PRO A 10 47.36 9.70 35.44
C PRO A 10 46.50 8.62 36.12
N LEU A 11 46.72 7.38 35.70
CA LEU A 11 46.21 6.17 36.33
C LEU A 11 46.59 6.16 37.83
N PRO A 12 45.64 5.90 38.76
CA PRO A 12 45.99 5.66 40.15
C PRO A 12 46.67 4.30 40.25
N VAL A 13 48.00 4.33 40.33
CA VAL A 13 48.83 3.22 40.80
C VAL A 13 48.45 2.98 42.26
N GLY A 14 47.86 1.82 42.54
CA GLY A 14 47.64 1.37 43.92
C GLY A 14 48.98 1.28 44.64
N GLN A 15 49.27 2.25 45.51
CA GLN A 15 50.35 2.18 46.47
C GLN A 15 50.02 1.05 47.45
N ALA A 16 50.57 -0.13 47.18
CA ALA A 16 50.83 -1.11 48.22
C ALA A 16 51.89 -0.49 49.14
N SER A 17 51.42 0.13 50.23
CA SER A 17 52.25 0.50 51.37
C SER A 17 52.75 -0.78 52.03
N ARG A 18 53.77 -1.42 51.44
CA ARG A 18 54.68 -2.26 52.21
C ARG A 18 55.39 -1.31 53.15
N GLY A 19 55.02 -1.37 54.43
CA GLY A 19 55.83 -0.81 55.50
C GLY A 19 57.17 -1.53 55.49
N VAL A 20 58.11 -1.03 54.69
CA VAL A 20 59.51 -1.37 54.79
C VAL A 20 59.94 -0.81 56.13
N ALA A 21 60.24 -1.69 57.08
CA ALA A 21 60.99 -1.30 58.26
C ALA A 21 62.31 -0.68 57.78
N THR A 22 62.37 0.65 57.76
CA THR A 22 63.60 1.37 57.48
C THR A 22 64.58 1.00 58.58
N TYR A 23 65.58 0.21 58.21
CA TYR A 23 66.70 -0.12 59.07
C TYR A 23 67.38 1.18 59.47
N ASP A 24 67.14 1.63 60.70
CA ASP A 24 67.74 2.85 61.23
C ASP A 24 69.23 2.59 61.50
N GLY A 25 70.07 2.92 60.51
CA GLY A 25 71.53 2.84 60.60
C GLY A 25 72.13 3.69 61.73
N THR A 26 71.34 4.53 62.40
CA THR A 26 71.81 5.31 63.56
C THR A 26 71.86 4.49 64.87
N GLN A 27 71.18 3.34 64.97
CA GLN A 27 71.33 2.44 66.12
C GLN A 27 72.67 1.70 66.11
N MET A 28 73.14 1.22 64.95
CA MET A 28 74.48 0.61 64.84
C MET A 28 75.61 1.62 65.11
N ALA A 29 75.44 2.87 64.68
CA ALA A 29 76.41 3.93 64.96
C ALA A 29 76.49 4.27 66.46
N ARG A 30 75.37 4.26 67.19
CA ARG A 30 75.32 4.47 68.65
C ARG A 30 75.82 3.25 69.44
N ALA A 31 75.51 2.03 68.98
CA ALA A 31 76.03 0.80 69.57
C ALA A 31 77.56 0.71 69.44
N ASN A 32 78.12 1.01 68.26
CA ASN A 32 79.56 1.04 68.04
C ASN A 32 80.27 2.15 68.85
N ALA A 33 79.62 3.30 69.05
CA ALA A 33 80.15 4.39 69.87
C ALA A 33 80.14 4.07 71.38
N GLN A 34 79.10 3.40 71.89
CA GLN A 34 79.02 2.95 73.29
C GLN A 34 80.00 1.81 73.58
N VAL A 35 80.22 0.91 72.61
CA VAL A 35 81.22 -0.17 72.71
C VAL A 35 82.65 0.38 72.71
N GLY A 36 82.95 1.40 71.89
CA GLY A 36 84.24 2.10 71.91
C GLY A 36 84.56 2.76 73.26
N GLN A 37 83.55 3.32 73.95
CA GLN A 37 83.69 3.85 75.31
C GLN A 37 83.80 2.74 76.38
N ALA A 38 83.10 1.62 76.22
CA ALA A 38 83.17 0.48 77.14
C ALA A 38 84.55 -0.22 77.11
N ILE A 39 85.16 -0.35 75.92
CA ILE A 39 86.54 -0.85 75.76
C ILE A 39 87.56 0.09 76.43
N GLY A 40 87.38 1.42 76.27
CA GLY A 40 88.24 2.42 76.91
C GLY A 40 88.14 2.42 78.44
N GLY A 41 86.93 2.25 78.99
CA GLY A 41 86.70 2.16 80.44
C GLY A 41 87.29 0.89 81.07
N ALA A 42 87.07 -0.28 80.46
CA ALA A 42 87.56 -1.57 80.97
C ALA A 42 89.10 -1.68 80.95
N LEU A 43 89.78 -1.03 79.99
CA LEU A 43 91.25 -0.98 79.95
C LEU A 43 91.85 -0.10 81.05
N THR A 44 91.10 0.87 81.58
CA THR A 44 91.58 1.82 82.61
C THR A 44 91.49 1.22 84.01
N GLU A 45 90.45 0.41 84.30
CA GLU A 45 90.21 -0.19 85.62
C GLU A 45 91.15 -1.38 85.96
N PHE A 46 91.78 -1.99 84.95
CA PHE A 46 92.67 -3.15 85.12
C PHE A 46 94.17 -2.78 85.22
N ALA A 47 94.55 -1.59 84.74
CA ALA A 47 95.93 -1.13 84.76
C ALA A 47 96.50 -0.97 86.19
N ASP A 48 95.67 -0.87 87.24
CA ASP A 48 96.14 -0.64 88.61
C ASP A 48 96.45 -1.92 89.42
N LYS A 49 96.18 -3.13 88.90
CA LYS A 49 96.37 -4.40 89.64
C LYS A 49 97.58 -5.27 89.25
N ALA A 50 98.34 -4.92 88.19
CA ALA A 50 99.53 -5.68 87.77
C ALA A 50 100.86 -4.99 88.17
N ILE A 51 101.73 -5.68 88.92
CA ILE A 51 102.94 -5.11 89.56
C ILE A 51 104.16 -5.02 88.62
N GLN A 52 104.13 -5.53 87.38
CA GLN A 52 105.22 -5.38 86.40
C GLN A 52 104.76 -4.82 85.04
N LYS A 53 105.58 -3.94 84.45
CA LYS A 53 105.30 -3.25 83.16
C LYS A 53 105.05 -4.20 81.98
N GLN A 54 105.58 -5.42 82.01
CA GLN A 54 105.47 -6.40 80.92
C GLN A 54 104.08 -7.06 80.86
N ASP A 55 103.37 -7.22 81.99
CA ASP A 55 102.09 -7.95 82.04
C ASP A 55 100.87 -7.11 81.64
N LYS A 56 100.88 -5.80 81.94
CA LYS A 56 99.76 -4.88 81.59
C LYS A 56 99.47 -4.84 80.09
N TYR A 57 100.52 -4.88 79.27
CA TYR A 57 100.39 -4.85 77.80
C TYR A 57 99.71 -6.12 77.28
N ASN A 58 100.13 -7.30 77.75
CA ASN A 58 99.56 -8.58 77.34
C ASN A 58 98.10 -8.73 77.80
N PHE A 59 97.76 -8.21 78.99
CA PHE A 59 96.39 -8.11 79.47
C PHE A 59 95.48 -7.25 78.59
N ALA A 60 95.94 -6.04 78.25
CA ALA A 60 95.21 -5.14 77.38
C ALA A 60 95.00 -5.74 75.98
N LEU A 61 96.03 -6.37 75.41
CA LEU A 61 95.94 -7.08 74.14
C LEU A 61 94.94 -8.25 74.21
N ALA A 62 95.02 -9.06 75.27
CA ALA A 62 94.13 -10.20 75.48
C ALA A 62 92.67 -9.77 75.61
N LYS A 63 92.38 -8.77 76.46
CA LYS A 63 91.01 -8.26 76.63
C LYS A 63 90.50 -7.61 75.36
N SER A 64 91.32 -6.83 74.66
CA SER A 64 90.95 -6.23 73.37
C SER A 64 90.62 -7.29 72.33
N SER A 65 91.42 -8.36 72.23
CA SER A 65 91.16 -9.48 71.31
C SER A 65 89.85 -10.19 71.63
N PHE A 66 89.57 -10.43 72.90
CA PHE A 66 88.31 -11.03 73.35
C PHE A 66 87.10 -10.14 73.02
N LEU A 67 87.17 -8.84 73.37
CA LEU A 67 86.08 -7.89 73.10
C LEU A 67 85.82 -7.72 71.60
N LYS A 68 86.86 -7.72 70.76
CA LYS A 68 86.71 -7.73 69.30
C LYS A 68 85.95 -8.97 68.82
N SER A 69 86.31 -10.14 69.34
CA SER A 69 85.64 -11.40 69.01
C SER A 69 84.18 -11.40 69.49
N GLN A 70 83.89 -10.77 70.63
CA GLN A 70 82.54 -10.59 71.16
C GLN A 70 81.66 -9.75 70.24
N ILE A 71 82.15 -8.59 69.82
CA ILE A 71 81.44 -7.69 68.89
C ILE A 71 81.18 -8.40 67.58
N GLU A 72 82.18 -9.10 67.04
CA GLU A 72 82.04 -9.86 65.81
C GLU A 72 80.98 -10.97 65.95
N ALA A 73 80.98 -11.70 67.07
CA ALA A 73 79.96 -12.69 67.37
C ALA A 73 78.55 -12.07 67.48
N GLU A 74 78.40 -10.90 68.10
CA GLU A 74 77.08 -10.24 68.24
C GLU A 74 76.54 -9.71 66.92
N ASN A 75 77.42 -9.11 66.10
CA ASN A 75 77.09 -8.58 64.78
C ASN A 75 76.71 -9.68 63.78
N GLU A 76 77.42 -10.82 63.78
CA GLU A 76 77.06 -11.97 62.95
C GLU A 76 75.61 -12.43 63.22
N LEU A 77 75.18 -12.39 64.49
CA LEU A 77 73.83 -12.79 64.89
C LEU A 77 72.75 -11.72 64.62
N ASP A 78 73.09 -10.50 64.21
CA ASP A 78 72.09 -9.46 63.86
C ASP A 78 71.36 -9.75 62.55
N GLN A 79 72.10 -10.28 61.57
CA GLN A 79 71.60 -10.53 60.21
C GLN A 79 71.24 -11.99 59.97
N ASP A 80 71.47 -12.84 60.95
CA ASP A 80 71.21 -14.26 60.87
C ASP A 80 69.72 -14.59 61.05
N GLN A 81 69.27 -15.67 60.42
CA GLN A 81 67.89 -16.16 60.47
C GLN A 81 67.78 -17.44 61.30
N ASP A 82 68.89 -18.12 61.57
CA ASP A 82 68.97 -19.33 62.39
C ASP A 82 69.11 -18.95 63.88
N TYR A 83 68.10 -18.24 64.38
CA TYR A 83 67.98 -17.81 65.77
C TYR A 83 67.99 -18.94 66.82
N PRO A 84 67.49 -20.17 66.55
CA PRO A 84 67.54 -21.26 67.54
C PRO A 84 68.97 -21.67 67.92
N THR A 85 69.96 -21.42 67.07
CA THR A 85 71.36 -21.81 67.30
C THR A 85 72.22 -20.68 67.86
N TYR A 86 71.66 -19.48 68.07
CA TYR A 86 72.39 -18.29 68.51
C TYR A 86 73.19 -18.51 69.78
N GLU A 87 72.55 -19.05 70.82
CA GLU A 87 73.19 -19.27 72.13
C GLU A 87 74.37 -20.24 72.02
N LYS A 88 74.19 -21.36 71.31
CA LYS A 88 75.23 -22.36 71.09
C LYS A 88 76.41 -21.78 70.32
N ARG A 89 76.14 -21.12 69.19
CA ARG A 89 77.19 -20.53 68.32
C ARG A 89 77.94 -19.40 69.02
N TYR A 90 77.24 -18.56 69.77
CA TYR A 90 77.85 -17.53 70.60
C TYR A 90 78.75 -18.14 71.67
N THR A 91 78.25 -19.13 72.41
CA THR A 91 79.00 -19.82 73.47
C THR A 91 80.28 -20.46 72.93
N GLU A 92 80.20 -21.21 71.83
CA GLU A 92 81.36 -21.85 71.19
C GLU A 92 82.41 -20.84 70.72
N LYS A 93 81.97 -19.77 70.03
CA LYS A 93 82.87 -18.72 69.53
C LYS A 93 83.55 -17.97 70.68
N MET A 94 82.78 -17.63 71.71
CA MET A 94 83.30 -16.89 72.87
C MET A 94 84.20 -17.73 73.77
N THR A 95 83.93 -19.03 73.91
CA THR A 95 84.83 -19.97 74.62
C THR A 95 86.18 -20.04 73.93
N LYS A 96 86.20 -20.14 72.60
CA LYS A 96 87.44 -20.13 71.81
C LYS A 96 88.19 -18.79 71.93
N ALA A 97 87.47 -17.67 71.87
CA ALA A 97 88.05 -16.35 72.03
C ALA A 97 88.68 -16.15 73.43
N ARG A 98 88.02 -16.65 74.47
CA ARG A 98 88.55 -16.67 75.84
C ARG A 98 89.85 -17.47 75.90
N ASP A 99 89.86 -18.69 75.38
CA ASP A 99 91.06 -19.56 75.45
C ASP A 99 92.26 -18.91 74.73
N GLN A 100 92.02 -18.24 73.61
CA GLN A 100 93.03 -17.47 72.88
C GLN A 100 93.52 -16.25 73.68
N ALA A 101 92.62 -15.51 74.31
CA ALA A 101 92.97 -14.33 75.12
C ALA A 101 93.76 -14.74 76.38
N VAL A 102 93.32 -15.79 77.08
CA VAL A 102 93.94 -16.31 78.29
C VAL A 102 95.35 -16.85 78.02
N ALA A 103 95.61 -17.41 76.84
CA ALA A 103 96.94 -17.91 76.44
C ALA A 103 98.01 -16.80 76.33
N LEU A 104 97.62 -15.53 76.17
CA LEU A 104 98.54 -14.39 76.13
C LEU A 104 99.06 -13.99 77.52
N ILE A 105 98.46 -14.50 78.60
CA ILE A 105 98.83 -14.17 79.98
C ILE A 105 99.86 -15.17 80.49
N GLY A 106 101.09 -14.70 80.76
CA GLY A 106 102.21 -15.54 81.20
C GLY A 106 102.07 -16.07 82.63
N SER A 107 101.63 -15.22 83.56
CA SER A 107 101.48 -15.56 85.00
C SER A 107 100.29 -16.49 85.25
N PRO A 108 100.49 -17.66 85.92
CA PRO A 108 99.39 -18.59 86.20
C PRO A 108 98.27 -18.04 87.08
N SER A 109 98.60 -17.21 88.09
CA SER A 109 97.60 -16.60 88.98
C SER A 109 96.74 -15.59 88.24
N ASP A 110 97.38 -14.77 87.41
CA ASP A 110 96.73 -13.67 86.72
C ASP A 110 95.89 -14.21 85.55
N ARG A 111 96.36 -15.29 84.92
CA ARG A 111 95.62 -16.06 83.92
C ARG A 111 94.30 -16.60 84.48
N ALA A 112 94.31 -17.15 85.70
CA ALA A 112 93.11 -17.70 86.33
C ALA A 112 92.07 -16.62 86.67
N LEU A 113 92.51 -15.47 87.19
CA LEU A 113 91.62 -14.33 87.47
C LEU A 113 91.03 -13.74 86.19
N PHE A 114 91.85 -13.60 85.15
CA PHE A 114 91.40 -13.11 83.85
C PHE A 114 90.37 -14.05 83.21
N GLN A 115 90.61 -15.36 83.30
CA GLN A 115 89.68 -16.36 82.80
C GLN A 115 88.31 -16.26 83.48
N GLN A 116 88.26 -16.11 84.81
CA GLN A 116 86.99 -15.93 85.55
C GLN A 116 86.24 -14.67 85.11
N GLU A 117 86.95 -13.57 84.87
CA GLU A 117 86.35 -12.34 84.37
C GLU A 117 85.74 -12.53 82.98
N LEU A 118 86.49 -13.13 82.05
CA LEU A 118 85.99 -13.42 80.72
C LEU A 118 84.81 -14.38 80.76
N ASP A 119 84.84 -15.42 81.59
CA ASP A 119 83.72 -16.35 81.76
C ASP A 119 82.43 -15.63 82.19
N LEU A 120 82.53 -14.63 83.07
CA LEU A 120 81.38 -13.83 83.49
C LEU A 120 80.84 -12.94 82.36
N ASP A 121 81.72 -12.38 81.53
CA ASP A 121 81.32 -11.62 80.33
C ASP A 121 80.66 -12.52 79.28
N ILE A 122 81.16 -13.75 79.08
CA ILE A 122 80.51 -14.75 78.22
C ILE A 122 79.10 -15.04 78.72
N GLN A 123 78.91 -15.27 80.02
CA GLN A 123 77.58 -15.57 80.59
C GLN A 123 76.59 -14.40 80.41
N ARG A 124 77.05 -13.16 80.56
CA ARG A 124 76.23 -11.97 80.28
C ARG A 124 75.85 -11.88 78.80
N GLY A 125 76.81 -12.12 77.92
CA GLY A 125 76.62 -12.16 76.47
C GLY A 125 75.63 -13.25 76.04
N ILE A 126 75.76 -14.46 76.59
CA ILE A 126 74.80 -15.56 76.41
C ILE A 126 73.38 -15.11 76.77
N GLY A 127 73.20 -14.47 77.92
CA GLY A 127 71.89 -13.95 78.33
C GLY A 127 71.33 -12.86 77.41
N ALA A 128 72.18 -12.00 76.85
CA ALA A 128 71.76 -10.98 75.87
C ALA A 128 71.37 -11.60 74.52
N VAL A 129 72.17 -12.57 74.04
CA VAL A 129 71.92 -13.30 72.81
C VAL A 129 70.66 -14.17 72.91
N ALA A 130 70.41 -14.81 74.05
CA ALA A 130 69.18 -15.57 74.28
C ALA A 130 67.93 -14.67 74.23
N ARG A 131 67.97 -13.47 74.81
CA ARG A 131 66.88 -12.48 74.69
C ARG A 131 66.67 -12.03 73.25
N LYS A 132 67.75 -11.82 72.50
CA LYS A 132 67.71 -11.44 71.08
C LYS A 132 67.13 -12.55 70.21
N ALA A 133 67.54 -13.80 70.44
CA ALA A 133 66.98 -14.98 69.78
C ALA A 133 65.47 -15.09 70.06
N LYS A 134 65.04 -14.88 71.33
CA LYS A 134 63.63 -14.90 71.70
C LYS A 134 62.83 -13.76 71.04
N SER A 135 63.38 -12.56 70.93
CA SER A 135 62.74 -11.44 70.23
C SER A 135 62.53 -11.76 68.74
N LYS A 136 63.55 -12.32 68.07
CA LYS A 136 63.45 -12.74 66.66
C LYS A 136 62.42 -13.85 66.47
N GLU A 137 62.37 -14.83 67.37
CA GLU A 137 61.34 -15.88 67.37
C GLU A 137 59.92 -15.28 67.42
N VAL A 138 59.70 -14.32 68.32
CA VAL A 138 58.41 -13.63 68.48
C VAL A 138 58.03 -12.88 67.21
N ASP A 139 58.95 -12.10 66.61
CA ASP A 139 58.67 -11.34 65.39
C ASP A 139 58.31 -12.25 64.21
N VAL A 140 59.08 -13.32 63.99
CA VAL A 140 58.83 -14.31 62.93
C VAL A 140 57.50 -15.02 63.18
N GLY A 141 57.21 -15.42 64.42
CA GLY A 141 55.95 -16.05 64.80
C GLY A 141 54.73 -15.16 64.58
N ARG A 142 54.84 -13.86 64.90
CA ARG A 142 53.78 -12.86 64.63
C ARG A 142 53.57 -12.64 63.14
N GLY A 143 54.64 -12.60 62.34
CA GLY A 143 54.56 -12.51 60.88
C GLY A 143 53.83 -13.71 60.27
N ALA A 144 54.24 -14.93 60.62
CA ALA A 144 53.59 -16.16 60.15
C ALA A 144 52.11 -16.26 60.54
N LEU A 145 51.76 -15.76 61.73
CA LEU A 145 50.36 -15.67 62.16
C LEU A 145 49.55 -14.74 61.26
N MET A 146 50.06 -13.55 60.94
CA MET A 146 49.35 -12.60 60.07
C MET A 146 49.13 -13.17 58.67
N ASP A 147 50.15 -13.84 58.11
CA ASP A 147 50.03 -14.54 56.83
C ASP A 147 48.96 -15.63 56.89
N THR A 148 48.91 -16.39 57.99
CA THR A 148 47.89 -17.43 58.21
C THR A 148 46.48 -16.84 58.29
N ILE A 149 46.28 -15.76 59.05
CA ILE A 149 44.99 -15.09 59.17
C ILE A 149 44.51 -14.60 57.80
N SER A 150 45.39 -13.97 57.02
CA SER A 150 45.08 -13.46 55.67
C SER A 150 44.73 -14.60 54.71
N SER A 151 45.56 -15.64 54.66
CA SER A 151 45.34 -16.83 53.81
C SER A 151 44.03 -17.54 54.16
N ASN A 152 43.74 -17.70 55.46
CA ASN A 152 42.51 -18.31 55.92
C ASN A 152 41.29 -17.46 55.54
N ARG A 153 41.36 -16.13 55.66
CA ARG A 153 40.28 -15.25 55.20
C ARG A 153 40.02 -15.42 53.71
N GLU A 154 41.05 -15.42 52.88
CA GLU A 154 40.88 -15.64 51.44
C GLU A 154 40.27 -16.99 51.11
N ALA A 155 40.71 -18.05 51.78
CA ALA A 155 40.17 -19.39 51.60
C ALA A 155 38.69 -19.46 52.03
N ALA A 156 38.34 -18.81 53.14
CA ALA A 156 36.96 -18.74 53.62
C ALA A 156 36.04 -17.99 52.65
N LEU A 157 36.50 -16.88 52.06
CA LEU A 157 35.73 -16.09 51.08
C LEU A 157 35.52 -16.85 49.76
N LYS A 158 36.50 -17.65 49.33
CA LYS A 158 36.43 -18.44 48.09
C LYS A 158 35.68 -19.77 48.26
N SER A 159 35.50 -20.25 49.49
CA SER A 159 34.85 -21.55 49.74
C SER A 159 33.36 -21.51 49.45
N THR A 160 32.89 -22.43 48.63
CA THR A 160 31.45 -22.72 48.43
C THR A 160 30.89 -23.72 49.45
N ASP A 161 31.76 -24.45 50.15
CA ASP A 161 31.39 -25.38 51.23
C ASP A 161 31.41 -24.67 52.58
N GLU A 162 30.26 -24.70 53.25
CA GLU A 162 30.03 -24.08 54.56
C GLU A 162 30.84 -24.75 55.68
N ILE A 163 31.01 -26.07 55.64
CA ILE A 163 31.78 -26.84 56.63
C ILE A 163 33.27 -26.51 56.48
N ALA A 164 33.77 -26.48 55.25
CA ALA A 164 35.14 -26.08 54.96
C ALA A 164 35.40 -24.63 55.41
N ARG A 165 34.44 -23.73 55.16
CA ARG A 165 34.51 -22.32 55.58
C ARG A 165 34.59 -22.18 57.11
N ALA A 166 33.72 -22.85 57.84
CA ALA A 166 33.73 -22.85 59.30
C ALA A 166 35.03 -23.41 59.88
N SER A 167 35.58 -24.45 59.24
CA SER A 167 36.85 -25.07 59.63
C SER A 167 38.03 -24.10 59.47
N VAL A 168 38.07 -23.35 58.38
CA VAL A 168 39.11 -22.34 58.14
C VAL A 168 39.01 -21.17 59.14
N ILE A 169 37.80 -20.70 59.45
CA ILE A 169 37.59 -19.66 60.48
C ILE A 169 38.02 -20.16 61.87
N LYS A 170 37.72 -21.42 62.20
CA LYS A 170 38.19 -22.05 63.43
C LYS A 170 39.72 -22.13 63.48
N SER A 171 40.35 -22.53 62.37
CA SER A 171 41.81 -22.56 62.25
C SER A 171 42.46 -21.20 62.50
N THR A 172 41.84 -20.10 62.07
CA THR A 172 42.30 -18.74 62.39
C THR A 172 42.29 -18.47 63.90
N THR A 173 41.24 -18.90 64.59
CA THR A 173 41.13 -18.76 66.04
C THR A 173 42.19 -19.58 66.76
N GLU A 174 42.38 -20.83 66.35
CA GLU A 174 43.39 -21.74 66.90
C GLU A 174 44.83 -21.24 66.63
N ALA A 175 45.09 -20.62 65.48
CA ALA A 175 46.39 -20.02 65.18
C ALA A 175 46.70 -18.84 66.11
N ILE A 176 45.71 -17.99 66.38
CA ILE A 176 45.85 -16.85 67.31
C ILE A 176 46.09 -17.35 68.75
N GLU A 177 45.36 -18.38 69.18
CA GLU A 177 45.55 -19.00 70.50
C GLU A 177 46.92 -19.67 70.62
N GLY A 178 47.35 -20.41 69.60
CA GLY A 178 48.69 -21.01 69.55
C GLY A 178 49.81 -19.97 69.59
N ALA A 179 49.63 -18.82 68.94
CA ALA A 179 50.59 -17.72 69.02
C ALA A 179 50.63 -17.08 70.42
N ARG A 180 49.48 -16.94 71.07
CA ARG A 180 49.42 -16.49 72.47
C ARG A 180 50.16 -17.47 73.39
N ASP A 181 49.89 -18.76 73.27
CA ASP A 181 50.45 -19.79 74.15
C ASP A 181 51.98 -19.92 74.01
N ARG A 182 52.53 -19.58 72.83
CA ARG A 182 53.99 -19.46 72.59
C ARG A 182 54.62 -18.15 73.08
N GLY A 183 53.81 -17.23 73.61
CA GLY A 183 54.23 -15.91 74.09
C GLY A 183 54.45 -14.88 72.98
N TYR A 184 53.92 -15.11 71.77
CA TYR A 184 54.03 -14.16 70.66
C TYR A 184 53.03 -13.00 70.79
N LEU A 185 51.92 -13.24 71.49
CA LEU A 185 50.86 -12.26 71.77
C LEU A 185 50.54 -12.23 73.27
N THR A 186 50.17 -11.06 73.77
CA THR A 186 49.47 -10.91 75.03
C THR A 186 48.00 -11.33 74.90
N GLU A 187 47.33 -11.62 76.02
CA GLU A 187 45.89 -11.96 76.03
C GLU A 187 45.03 -10.88 75.34
N GLN A 188 45.33 -9.60 75.61
CA GLN A 188 44.60 -8.48 75.00
C GLN A 188 44.83 -8.38 73.49
N GLU A 189 46.05 -8.63 73.02
CA GLU A 189 46.35 -8.66 71.59
C GLU A 189 45.64 -9.82 70.88
N ALA A 190 45.61 -11.01 71.49
CA ALA A 190 44.90 -12.17 70.94
C ALA A 190 43.38 -11.91 70.81
N VAL A 191 42.75 -11.29 71.82
CA VAL A 191 41.34 -10.90 71.76
C VAL A 191 41.07 -9.88 70.63
N ARG A 192 41.86 -8.81 70.55
CA ARG A 192 41.71 -7.80 69.49
C ARG A 192 41.93 -8.39 68.11
N MET A 193 42.89 -9.30 67.97
CA MET A 193 43.19 -9.95 66.69
C MET A 193 42.05 -10.87 66.23
N ARG A 194 41.42 -11.61 67.14
CA ARG A 194 40.21 -12.41 66.82
C ARG A 194 39.04 -11.54 66.38
N GLN A 195 38.79 -10.43 67.10
CA GLN A 195 37.73 -9.50 66.74
C GLN A 195 37.99 -8.87 65.37
N GLY A 196 39.21 -8.41 65.11
CA GLY A 196 39.60 -7.84 63.83
C GLY A 196 39.49 -8.83 62.67
N ALA A 197 39.92 -10.09 62.86
CA ALA A 197 39.80 -11.13 61.84
C ALA A 197 38.33 -11.47 61.51
N THR A 198 37.46 -11.46 62.51
CA THR A 198 36.01 -11.70 62.35
C THR A 198 35.35 -10.57 61.58
N GLU A 199 35.63 -9.32 61.97
CA GLU A 199 35.11 -8.12 61.29
C GLU A 199 35.57 -8.05 59.83
N ASP A 200 36.86 -8.28 59.58
CA ASP A 200 37.44 -8.21 58.23
C ASP A 200 36.87 -9.28 57.29
N TYR A 201 36.64 -10.50 57.79
CA TYR A 201 35.94 -11.53 57.03
C TYR A 201 34.49 -11.12 56.74
N ALA A 202 33.76 -10.62 57.73
CA ALA A 202 32.37 -10.22 57.56
C ALA A 202 32.22 -9.07 56.57
N LEU A 203 33.05 -8.02 56.66
CA LEU A 203 33.07 -6.92 55.71
C LEU A 203 33.35 -7.40 54.28
N ALA A 204 34.38 -8.21 54.09
CA ALA A 204 34.76 -8.71 52.77
C ALA A 204 33.69 -9.60 52.15
N SER A 205 33.05 -10.47 52.95
CA SER A 205 31.99 -11.35 52.48
C SER A 205 30.77 -10.59 51.96
N VAL A 206 30.39 -9.49 52.64
CA VAL A 206 29.29 -8.63 52.21
C VAL A 206 29.71 -7.86 50.96
N GLN A 207 30.93 -7.30 50.90
CA GLN A 207 31.39 -6.54 49.74
C GLN A 207 31.47 -7.35 48.44
N MET A 208 31.60 -8.68 48.53
CA MET A 208 31.57 -9.58 47.37
C MET A 208 30.18 -9.79 46.78
N LEU A 209 29.11 -9.45 47.50
CA LEU A 209 27.73 -9.58 47.01
C LEU A 209 27.35 -8.42 46.09
N ASP A 210 26.43 -8.68 45.16
CA ASP A 210 25.77 -7.63 44.40
C ASP A 210 24.98 -6.67 45.33
N PRO A 211 24.58 -5.46 44.87
CA PRO A 211 23.91 -4.49 45.73
C PRO A 211 22.67 -5.06 46.45
N SER A 212 21.85 -5.85 45.76
CA SER A 212 20.65 -6.47 46.35
C SER A 212 20.99 -7.53 47.40
N GLY A 213 21.97 -8.38 47.13
CA GLY A 213 22.50 -9.38 48.06
C GLY A 213 23.16 -8.75 49.28
N ARG A 214 23.86 -7.62 49.11
CA ARG A 214 24.39 -6.82 50.22
C ARG A 214 23.31 -6.33 51.16
N LEU A 215 22.27 -5.68 50.61
CA LEU A 215 21.17 -5.15 51.40
C LEU A 215 20.44 -6.28 52.16
N ALA A 216 20.25 -7.43 51.51
CA ALA A 216 19.66 -8.62 52.13
C ALA A 216 20.53 -9.19 53.27
N ALA A 217 21.83 -9.34 53.05
CA ALA A 217 22.78 -9.87 54.04
C ALA A 217 22.91 -8.94 55.26
N LEU A 218 22.92 -7.62 55.06
CA LEU A 218 23.03 -6.62 56.12
C LEU A 218 21.73 -6.41 56.91
N SER A 219 20.61 -6.93 56.42
CA SER A 219 19.27 -6.75 57.02
C SER A 219 18.80 -7.94 57.83
N LYS A 220 19.58 -9.02 57.89
CA LYS A 220 19.29 -10.22 58.68
C LYS A 220 20.36 -10.43 59.75
N PRO A 221 20.03 -11.06 60.90
CA PRO A 221 21.03 -11.51 61.86
C PRO A 221 22.04 -12.46 61.23
N GLY A 222 23.26 -12.54 61.79
CA GLY A 222 24.36 -13.37 61.28
C GLY A 222 25.57 -12.53 60.90
N ILE A 223 25.95 -12.52 59.61
CA ILE A 223 27.16 -11.78 59.17
C ILE A 223 27.07 -10.28 59.42
N ALA A 224 25.85 -9.73 59.43
CA ALA A 224 25.62 -8.35 59.80
C ALA A 224 26.10 -8.07 61.22
N ASP A 225 25.88 -8.99 62.17
CA ASP A 225 26.20 -8.81 63.60
C ASP A 225 27.70 -8.82 63.89
N MET A 226 28.49 -9.32 62.94
CA MET A 226 29.95 -9.26 62.95
C MET A 226 30.52 -7.94 62.41
N ILE A 227 29.66 -7.05 61.90
CA ILE A 227 30.03 -5.75 61.34
C ILE A 227 29.58 -4.63 62.29
N PRO A 228 30.46 -3.67 62.63
CA PRO A 228 30.12 -2.47 63.38
C PRO A 228 28.89 -1.74 62.83
N THR A 229 28.06 -1.19 63.70
CA THR A 229 26.75 -0.62 63.33
C THR A 229 26.84 0.56 62.37
N ASP A 230 27.86 1.40 62.51
CA ASP A 230 28.18 2.53 61.63
C ASP A 230 28.54 2.05 60.22
N LYS A 231 29.47 1.09 60.11
CA LYS A 231 29.86 0.48 58.84
C LYS A 231 28.69 -0.25 58.17
N ARG A 232 27.86 -0.94 58.95
CA ARG A 232 26.66 -1.63 58.46
C ARG A 232 25.69 -0.64 57.82
N ALA A 233 25.45 0.51 58.48
CA ALA A 233 24.57 1.56 57.96
C ALA A 233 25.12 2.18 56.67
N GLU A 234 26.42 2.45 56.61
CA GLU A 234 27.09 2.95 55.41
C GLU A 234 26.96 1.99 54.23
N LEU A 235 27.25 0.70 54.45
CA LEU A 235 27.15 -0.33 53.40
C LEU A 235 25.72 -0.51 52.88
N LYS A 236 24.69 -0.38 53.75
CA LYS A 236 23.28 -0.39 53.34
C LYS A 236 22.97 0.79 52.42
N MET A 237 23.34 2.00 52.84
CA MET A 237 23.12 3.21 52.05
C MET A 237 23.82 3.15 50.69
N GLN A 238 25.06 2.65 50.65
CA GLN A 238 25.80 2.45 49.40
C GLN A 238 25.09 1.44 48.48
N ALA A 239 24.59 0.33 49.02
CA ALA A 239 23.84 -0.67 48.27
C ALA A 239 22.52 -0.12 47.72
N GLU A 240 21.75 0.61 48.54
CA GLU A 240 20.49 1.25 48.14
C GLU A 240 20.70 2.28 47.02
N ASN A 241 21.71 3.16 47.16
CA ASN A 241 22.05 4.13 46.13
C ASN A 241 22.45 3.48 44.79
N GLN A 242 23.17 2.36 44.83
CA GLN A 242 23.58 1.62 43.63
C GLN A 242 22.38 0.98 42.94
N ILE A 243 21.45 0.38 43.69
CA ILE A 243 20.20 -0.17 43.16
C ILE A 243 19.37 0.94 42.49
N GLU A 244 19.23 2.09 43.14
CA GLU A 244 18.47 3.21 42.59
C GLU A 244 19.09 3.75 41.29
N MET A 245 20.42 3.93 41.26
CA MET A 245 21.13 4.35 40.05
C MET A 245 20.93 3.36 38.89
N GLU A 246 20.97 2.05 39.16
CA GLU A 246 20.75 1.03 38.15
C GLU A 246 19.33 1.05 37.59
N GLN A 247 18.32 1.18 38.46
CA GLN A 247 16.92 1.33 38.03
C GLN A 247 16.70 2.59 37.18
N ARG A 248 17.31 3.73 37.57
CA ARG A 248 17.25 4.97 36.80
C ARG A 248 17.90 4.81 35.43
N ARG A 249 19.03 4.10 35.33
CA ARG A 249 19.70 3.78 34.06
C ARG A 249 18.81 2.95 33.15
N LEU A 250 18.25 1.84 33.66
CA LEU A 250 17.36 0.97 32.88
C LEU A 250 16.11 1.72 32.41
N ALA A 251 15.52 2.57 33.25
CA ALA A 251 14.39 3.42 32.87
C ALA A 251 14.77 4.45 31.79
N ALA A 252 15.98 5.02 31.85
CA ALA A 252 16.48 5.94 30.82
C ALA A 252 16.71 5.21 29.49
N GLU A 253 17.33 4.03 29.50
CA GLU A 253 17.53 3.18 28.31
C GLU A 253 16.19 2.74 27.68
N ALA A 254 15.19 2.40 28.51
CA ALA A 254 13.85 2.08 28.02
C ALA A 254 13.18 3.29 27.35
N ARG A 255 13.28 4.48 27.95
CA ARG A 255 12.79 5.74 27.33
C ARG A 255 13.50 6.04 26.02
N GLN A 256 14.83 5.88 25.97
CA GLN A 256 15.60 6.09 24.76
C GLN A 256 15.15 5.14 23.64
N ARG A 257 14.99 3.84 23.91
CA ARG A 257 14.44 2.87 22.95
C ARG A 257 13.05 3.24 22.45
N GLN A 258 12.18 3.77 23.32
CA GLN A 258 10.86 4.26 22.91
C GLN A 258 10.95 5.49 22.00
N VAL A 259 11.88 6.41 22.26
CA VAL A 259 12.11 7.58 21.41
C VAL A 259 12.63 7.16 20.04
N GLU A 260 13.62 6.27 19.99
CA GLU A 260 14.18 5.72 18.75
C GLU A 260 13.09 4.99 17.93
N ALA A 261 12.25 4.17 18.58
CA ALA A 261 11.14 3.50 17.92
C ALA A 261 10.11 4.50 17.35
N ARG A 262 9.80 5.58 18.08
CA ARG A 262 8.90 6.65 17.59
C ARG A 262 9.52 7.42 16.42
N GLN A 263 10.82 7.68 16.47
CA GLN A 263 11.55 8.32 15.38
C GLN A 263 11.53 7.44 14.12
N LEU A 264 11.80 6.15 14.25
CA LEU A 264 11.74 5.20 13.13
C LEU A 264 10.33 5.13 12.52
N GLN A 265 9.29 5.06 13.36
CA GLN A 265 7.90 5.13 12.89
C GLN A 265 7.58 6.44 12.16
N ALA A 266 8.13 7.57 12.62
CA ALA A 266 7.94 8.86 11.96
C ALA A 266 8.60 8.91 10.58
N ILE A 267 9.80 8.34 10.44
CA ILE A 267 10.51 8.20 9.16
C ILE A 267 9.69 7.32 8.21
N ASN A 268 9.25 6.14 8.67
CA ASN A 268 8.42 5.23 7.88
C ASN A 268 7.10 5.88 7.43
N ARG A 269 6.46 6.67 8.30
CA ARG A 269 5.25 7.44 7.93
C ARG A 269 5.51 8.47 6.84
N MET A 270 6.63 9.19 6.91
CA MET A 270 6.98 10.20 5.91
C MET A 270 7.22 9.56 4.54
N GLU A 271 8.03 8.49 4.49
CA GLU A 271 8.31 7.76 3.25
C GLU A 271 7.03 7.14 2.67
N LEU A 272 6.24 6.48 3.51
CA LEU A 272 4.96 5.90 3.12
C LEU A 272 4.00 6.96 2.59
N SER A 273 3.89 8.12 3.24
CA SER A 273 3.01 9.20 2.81
C SER A 273 3.36 9.70 1.41
N SER A 274 4.65 9.82 1.09
CA SER A 274 5.09 10.20 -0.27
C SER A 274 4.66 9.15 -1.29
N ARG A 275 4.96 7.87 -1.02
CA ARG A 275 4.58 6.76 -1.92
C ARG A 275 3.06 6.64 -2.09
N VAL A 276 2.30 6.85 -1.02
CA VAL A 276 0.82 6.87 -1.07
C VAL A 276 0.32 8.00 -1.94
N GLN A 277 0.92 9.19 -1.86
CA GLN A 277 0.55 10.33 -2.71
C GLN A 277 0.85 10.07 -4.19
N ASP A 278 2.04 9.54 -4.50
CA ASP A 278 2.44 9.20 -5.87
C ASP A 278 1.55 8.09 -6.44
N ALA A 279 1.30 7.04 -5.67
CA ALA A 279 0.39 5.95 -6.03
C ALA A 279 -1.04 6.45 -6.23
N THR A 280 -1.55 7.31 -5.34
CA THR A 280 -2.88 7.92 -5.48
C THR A 280 -2.99 8.72 -6.77
N THR A 281 -1.95 9.46 -7.14
CA THR A 281 -1.90 10.22 -8.38
C THR A 281 -1.97 9.29 -9.59
N ALA A 282 -1.16 8.23 -9.63
CA ALA A 282 -1.18 7.24 -10.70
C ALA A 282 -2.56 6.55 -10.82
N TYR A 283 -3.11 6.08 -9.69
CA TYR A 283 -4.38 5.37 -9.68
C TYR A 283 -5.56 6.25 -10.10
N SER A 284 -5.56 7.53 -9.70
CA SER A 284 -6.57 8.50 -10.13
C SER A 284 -6.61 8.71 -11.66
N GLN A 285 -5.51 8.39 -12.36
CA GLN A 285 -5.40 8.48 -13.81
C GLN A 285 -5.64 7.14 -14.52
N GLY A 286 -5.97 6.07 -13.78
CA GLY A 286 -6.10 4.72 -14.34
C GLY A 286 -4.77 4.01 -14.60
N LEU A 287 -3.66 4.54 -14.07
CA LEU A 287 -2.31 4.01 -14.25
C LEU A 287 -1.92 3.09 -13.10
N ASP A 288 -1.13 2.06 -13.39
CA ASP A 288 -0.50 1.25 -12.35
C ASP A 288 0.67 2.02 -11.71
N PHE A 289 1.02 1.66 -10.48
CA PHE A 289 2.11 2.29 -9.73
C PHE A 289 3.16 1.25 -9.36
N ASP A 290 4.41 1.50 -9.75
CA ASP A 290 5.53 0.63 -9.45
C ASP A 290 5.78 0.57 -7.93
N ASN A 291 5.88 -0.65 -7.40
CA ASN A 291 6.07 -0.91 -5.97
C ASN A 291 5.00 -0.26 -5.05
N PRO A 292 3.73 -0.69 -5.17
CA PRO A 292 2.64 -0.10 -4.42
C PRO A 292 2.80 -0.28 -2.90
N PRO A 293 2.42 0.72 -2.09
CA PRO A 293 2.36 0.58 -0.63
C PRO A 293 1.62 -0.69 -0.19
N SER A 294 2.29 -1.49 0.63
CA SER A 294 1.85 -2.81 1.09
C SER A 294 1.32 -2.76 2.53
N PRO A 295 0.56 -3.78 2.98
CA PRO A 295 0.16 -3.89 4.39
C PRO A 295 1.34 -3.83 5.37
N ALA A 296 2.52 -4.33 4.96
CA ALA A 296 3.73 -4.31 5.76
C ALA A 296 4.29 -2.87 5.93
N ASP A 297 4.25 -2.06 4.87
CA ASP A 297 4.65 -0.65 4.92
C ASP A 297 3.77 0.13 5.90
N PHE A 298 2.44 -0.07 5.83
CA PHE A 298 1.50 0.53 6.77
C PHE A 298 1.72 0.04 8.20
N LYS A 299 2.04 -1.24 8.41
CA LYS A 299 2.37 -1.78 9.75
C LYS A 299 3.62 -1.12 10.32
N ALA A 300 4.65 -0.92 9.51
CA ALA A 300 5.90 -0.26 9.93
C ALA A 300 5.71 1.23 10.27
N ALA A 301 4.73 1.89 9.64
CA ALA A 301 4.42 3.31 9.82
C ALA A 301 3.40 3.59 10.93
N TYR A 302 2.32 2.80 11.02
CA TYR A 302 1.14 3.09 11.86
C TYR A 302 0.90 2.09 13.00
N GLY A 303 1.62 0.96 13.05
CA GLY A 303 1.45 -0.05 14.09
C GLY A 303 0.03 -0.63 14.10
N GLU A 304 -0.65 -0.57 15.25
CA GLU A 304 -2.02 -1.10 15.43
C GLU A 304 -3.06 -0.48 14.47
N LYS A 305 -2.87 0.78 14.05
CA LYS A 305 -3.80 1.46 13.13
C LYS A 305 -3.61 1.08 11.66
N ALA A 306 -2.58 0.32 11.33
CA ALA A 306 -2.21 0.01 9.95
C ALA A 306 -3.33 -0.66 9.14
N GLY A 307 -4.17 -1.48 9.79
CA GLY A 307 -5.27 -2.17 9.13
C GLY A 307 -6.34 -1.23 8.58
N GLU A 308 -6.65 -0.14 9.29
CA GLU A 308 -7.64 0.85 8.86
C GLU A 308 -7.07 1.74 7.75
N GLU A 309 -5.84 2.22 7.92
CA GLU A 309 -5.13 3.06 6.94
C GLU A 309 -4.93 2.33 5.60
N TYR A 310 -4.51 1.05 5.65
CA TYR A 310 -4.34 0.26 4.43
C TYR A 310 -5.68 -0.03 3.73
N LYS A 311 -6.77 -0.25 4.47
CA LYS A 311 -8.10 -0.44 3.87
C LYS A 311 -8.55 0.79 3.09
N SER A 312 -8.31 1.99 3.63
CA SER A 312 -8.60 3.25 2.93
C SER A 312 -7.75 3.39 1.66
N PHE A 313 -6.44 3.08 1.73
CA PHE A 313 -5.56 3.10 0.57
C PHE A 313 -5.94 2.06 -0.50
N ALA A 314 -6.33 0.85 -0.09
CA ALA A 314 -6.73 -0.22 -1.01
C ALA A 314 -7.95 0.16 -1.87
N LYS A 315 -8.88 0.97 -1.33
CA LYS A 315 -9.99 1.55 -2.11
C LYS A 315 -9.50 2.49 -3.20
N ILE A 316 -8.49 3.31 -2.90
CA ILE A 316 -7.84 4.19 -3.88
C ILE A 316 -7.14 3.35 -4.95
N GLN A 317 -6.41 2.30 -4.55
CA GLN A 317 -5.77 1.37 -5.49
C GLN A 317 -6.78 0.73 -6.46
N ALA A 318 -8.00 0.40 -6.00
CA ALA A 318 -9.05 -0.16 -6.84
C ALA A 318 -9.61 0.82 -7.89
N THR A 319 -9.32 2.12 -7.80
CA THR A 319 -9.78 3.10 -8.80
C THR A 319 -9.12 2.93 -10.16
N ALA A 320 -7.86 2.49 -10.19
CA ALA A 320 -7.12 2.34 -11.44
C ALA A 320 -7.72 1.28 -12.38
N PRO A 321 -7.94 0.02 -11.94
CA PRO A 321 -8.63 -0.96 -12.78
C PRO A 321 -10.06 -0.52 -13.10
N ALA A 322 -10.78 0.13 -12.16
CA ALA A 322 -12.12 0.63 -12.43
C ALA A 322 -12.15 1.64 -13.59
N ILE A 323 -11.19 2.59 -13.65
CA ILE A 323 -11.09 3.55 -14.76
C ILE A 323 -10.85 2.84 -16.09
N ARG A 324 -10.01 1.80 -16.12
CA ARG A 324 -9.76 1.00 -17.33
C ARG A 324 -10.98 0.21 -17.78
N GLU A 325 -11.69 -0.40 -16.83
CA GLU A 325 -12.96 -1.09 -17.09
C GLU A 325 -14.02 -0.11 -17.62
N LEU A 326 -14.15 1.08 -17.01
CA LEU A 326 -15.10 2.12 -17.47
C LEU A 326 -14.86 2.51 -18.93
N ALA A 327 -13.60 2.54 -19.40
CA ALA A 327 -13.29 2.89 -20.77
C ALA A 327 -13.83 1.89 -21.80
N THR A 328 -13.95 0.62 -21.44
CA THR A 328 -14.38 -0.48 -22.33
C THR A 328 -15.80 -0.98 -22.04
N ALA A 329 -16.39 -0.58 -20.91
CA ALA A 329 -17.71 -1.00 -20.50
C ALA A 329 -18.84 -0.51 -21.42
N ASP A 330 -19.84 -1.37 -21.62
CA ASP A 330 -21.15 -0.97 -22.13
C ASP A 330 -21.93 -0.13 -21.08
N PRO A 331 -23.06 0.51 -21.43
CA PRO A 331 -23.79 1.37 -20.50
C PRO A 331 -24.23 0.68 -19.20
N LYS A 332 -24.58 -0.62 -19.25
CA LYS A 332 -25.03 -1.39 -18.08
C LYS A 332 -23.85 -1.80 -17.21
N GLU A 333 -22.76 -2.26 -17.83
CA GLU A 333 -21.49 -2.58 -17.17
C GLU A 333 -20.92 -1.36 -16.46
N MET A 334 -20.93 -0.20 -17.12
CA MET A 334 -20.46 1.08 -16.57
C MET A 334 -21.22 1.43 -15.28
N GLN A 335 -22.56 1.31 -15.30
CA GLN A 335 -23.38 1.51 -14.11
C GLN A 335 -23.06 0.50 -13.01
N GLY A 336 -22.77 -0.75 -13.37
CA GLY A 336 -22.33 -1.79 -12.45
C GLY A 336 -21.01 -1.45 -11.76
N ILE A 337 -20.01 -1.00 -12.52
CA ILE A 337 -18.71 -0.56 -11.99
C ILE A 337 -18.88 0.60 -11.02
N LEU A 338 -19.58 1.67 -11.43
CA LEU A 338 -19.83 2.84 -10.57
C LEU A 338 -20.58 2.46 -9.29
N THR A 339 -21.52 1.52 -9.38
CA THR A 339 -22.30 1.05 -8.22
C THR A 339 -21.41 0.42 -7.14
N LYS A 340 -20.34 -0.30 -7.50
CA LYS A 340 -19.38 -0.88 -6.53
C LYS A 340 -18.69 0.16 -5.65
N PHE A 341 -18.58 1.40 -6.13
CA PHE A 341 -17.94 2.50 -5.42
C PHE A 341 -18.95 3.47 -4.80
N ASN A 342 -20.26 3.24 -4.96
CA ASN A 342 -21.27 4.15 -4.45
C ASN A 342 -21.39 4.04 -2.91
N PRO A 343 -21.05 5.08 -2.14
CA PRO A 343 -21.05 5.03 -0.66
C PRO A 343 -22.46 4.90 -0.05
N THR A 344 -23.51 5.15 -0.83
CA THR A 344 -24.91 5.06 -0.38
C THR A 344 -25.56 3.70 -0.68
N LYS A 345 -24.94 2.89 -1.54
CA LYS A 345 -25.37 1.51 -1.81
C LYS A 345 -24.45 0.55 -1.05
N LYS A 346 -24.80 0.24 0.20
CA LYS A 346 -24.31 -1.01 0.80
C LYS A 346 -24.93 -2.18 0.04
N GLU A 347 -24.14 -3.12 -0.46
CA GLU A 347 -24.63 -4.46 -0.76
C GLU A 347 -25.13 -5.09 0.54
N MET A 348 -26.39 -4.82 0.88
CA MET A 348 -27.08 -5.60 1.90
C MET A 348 -27.59 -6.84 1.17
N GLY A 349 -26.91 -7.97 1.38
CA GLY A 349 -27.44 -9.27 0.96
C GLY A 349 -28.86 -9.47 1.51
N VAL A 350 -29.65 -10.32 0.87
CA VAL A 350 -31.03 -10.61 1.29
C VAL A 350 -31.05 -10.89 2.79
N PHE A 351 -31.74 -10.04 3.57
CA PHE A 351 -31.77 -10.14 5.02
C PHE A 351 -33.17 -10.55 5.45
N PHE A 352 -33.30 -11.78 5.96
CA PHE A 352 -34.57 -12.34 6.39
C PHE A 352 -34.86 -12.11 7.88
N GLY A 353 -33.99 -11.38 8.58
CA GLY A 353 -34.00 -11.19 10.04
C GLY A 353 -33.07 -12.18 10.76
N ASP A 354 -32.69 -11.86 11.99
CA ASP A 354 -31.87 -12.75 12.80
C ASP A 354 -32.65 -13.99 13.28
N GLN A 355 -31.96 -15.06 13.66
CA GLN A 355 -32.57 -16.22 14.33
C GLN A 355 -33.01 -15.85 15.76
N ALA A 356 -34.16 -16.34 16.20
CA ALA A 356 -34.71 -16.05 17.54
C ALA A 356 -35.22 -17.30 18.26
N SER A 357 -35.37 -17.21 19.58
CA SER A 357 -35.97 -18.27 20.41
C SER A 357 -37.36 -18.63 19.90
N GLY A 358 -37.73 -19.90 19.98
CA GLY A 358 -39.04 -20.41 19.54
C GLY A 358 -39.29 -20.37 18.04
N MET A 359 -38.34 -19.92 17.20
CA MET A 359 -38.50 -19.84 15.74
C MET A 359 -38.45 -21.24 15.11
N LEU A 360 -39.57 -21.66 14.52
CA LEU A 360 -39.74 -22.89 13.76
C LEU A 360 -39.32 -22.73 12.29
N GLU A 361 -39.51 -21.54 11.72
CA GLU A 361 -39.18 -21.25 10.32
C GLU A 361 -38.74 -19.78 10.17
N GLN A 362 -37.60 -19.56 9.52
CA GLN A 362 -37.09 -18.22 9.19
C GLN A 362 -38.06 -17.50 8.24
N GLY A 363 -38.18 -16.17 8.40
CA GLY A 363 -38.90 -15.35 7.43
C GLY A 363 -38.42 -15.53 5.99
N ASN A 364 -39.31 -15.35 5.02
CA ASN A 364 -39.02 -15.46 3.60
C ASN A 364 -39.15 -14.12 2.85
N ILE A 365 -39.24 -13.02 3.61
CA ILE A 365 -39.35 -11.66 3.09
C ILE A 365 -38.01 -10.95 3.28
N ASP A 366 -37.46 -10.40 2.19
CA ASP A 366 -36.27 -9.55 2.27
C ASP A 366 -36.60 -8.23 2.99
N LEU A 367 -36.04 -8.05 4.17
CA LEU A 367 -36.24 -6.89 5.02
C LEU A 367 -35.57 -5.63 4.46
N ASN A 368 -34.55 -5.79 3.61
CA ASN A 368 -33.86 -4.66 2.96
C ASN A 368 -34.68 -4.04 1.83
N ALA A 369 -35.63 -4.80 1.28
CA ALA A 369 -36.48 -4.40 0.15
C ALA A 369 -37.88 -3.92 0.59
N ARG A 370 -38.12 -3.75 1.91
CA ARG A 370 -39.44 -3.37 2.43
C ARG A 370 -39.79 -1.92 2.12
N PRO A 371 -41.04 -1.62 1.68
CA PRO A 371 -41.49 -0.25 1.51
C PRO A 371 -41.50 0.53 2.84
N THR A 372 -41.14 1.81 2.79
CA THR A 372 -41.21 2.73 3.93
C THR A 372 -42.57 3.42 3.97
N VAL A 373 -43.30 3.33 5.09
CA VAL A 373 -44.58 4.03 5.28
C VAL A 373 -44.39 5.18 6.24
N LYS A 374 -44.91 6.37 5.92
CA LYS A 374 -44.95 7.52 6.84
C LYS A 374 -46.20 7.44 7.71
N ASN A 375 -46.03 7.48 9.02
CA ASN A 375 -47.13 7.59 9.97
C ASN A 375 -47.62 9.04 10.07
N SER A 376 -48.83 9.21 10.61
CA SER A 376 -49.47 10.52 10.82
C SER A 376 -48.70 11.44 11.77
N ASP A 377 -47.83 10.89 12.63
CA ASP A 377 -46.97 11.60 13.56
C ASP A 377 -45.60 11.98 12.96
N GLY A 378 -45.37 11.70 11.68
CA GLY A 378 -44.11 11.97 10.98
C GLY A 378 -43.02 10.91 11.19
N SER A 379 -43.25 9.89 12.03
CA SER A 379 -42.37 8.72 12.12
C SER A 379 -42.47 7.85 10.86
N ILE A 380 -41.44 7.05 10.59
CA ILE A 380 -41.46 6.03 9.52
C ILE A 380 -41.68 4.64 10.11
N SER A 381 -42.53 3.84 9.47
CA SER A 381 -42.76 2.43 9.76
C SER A 381 -42.38 1.60 8.54
N THR A 382 -41.30 0.83 8.67
CA THR A 382 -40.72 0.00 7.59
C THR A 382 -41.12 -1.48 7.71
N VAL A 383 -41.36 -1.96 8.93
CA VAL A 383 -41.96 -3.26 9.22
C VAL A 383 -43.03 -3.06 10.28
N ARG A 384 -44.29 -3.06 9.85
CA ARG A 384 -45.42 -3.40 10.72
C ARG A 384 -45.78 -4.85 10.48
N SER A 385 -46.01 -5.56 11.56
CA SER A 385 -46.31 -6.98 11.56
C SER A 385 -47.38 -7.28 12.60
N MET A 386 -48.05 -8.41 12.41
CA MET A 386 -48.97 -8.98 13.39
C MET A 386 -48.72 -10.48 13.45
N SER A 387 -48.98 -11.10 14.60
CA SER A 387 -48.90 -12.55 14.76
C SER A 387 -50.30 -13.16 14.64
N VAL A 388 -50.40 -14.31 13.99
CA VAL A 388 -51.66 -15.07 13.84
C VAL A 388 -51.36 -16.54 13.99
N ASN A 389 -52.19 -17.23 14.77
CA ASN A 389 -52.04 -18.67 14.97
C ASN A 389 -52.64 -19.47 13.81
N PHE A 390 -51.84 -20.33 13.19
CA PHE A 390 -52.28 -21.31 12.19
C PHE A 390 -51.83 -22.70 12.64
N ASP A 391 -52.80 -23.59 12.90
CA ASP A 391 -52.57 -25.00 13.27
C ASP A 391 -51.55 -25.21 14.40
N GLY A 392 -51.60 -24.34 15.43
CA GLY A 392 -50.72 -24.41 16.60
C GLY A 392 -49.35 -23.73 16.42
N GLN A 393 -49.07 -23.15 15.25
CA GLN A 393 -47.89 -22.31 15.01
C GLN A 393 -48.28 -20.83 15.01
N GLU A 394 -47.51 -20.00 15.70
CA GLU A 394 -47.68 -18.54 15.64
C GLU A 394 -46.90 -17.98 14.45
N VAL A 395 -47.59 -17.45 13.44
CA VAL A 395 -46.98 -16.92 12.22
C VAL A 395 -46.95 -15.40 12.27
N LEU A 396 -45.76 -14.81 12.15
CA LEU A 396 -45.57 -13.37 12.06
C LEU A 396 -45.73 -12.91 10.60
N ILE A 397 -46.79 -12.15 10.32
CA ILE A 397 -47.15 -11.70 8.97
C ILE A 397 -47.02 -10.18 8.83
N PRO A 398 -46.60 -9.65 7.66
CA PRO A 398 -46.51 -8.22 7.44
C PRO A 398 -47.90 -7.58 7.28
N THR A 399 -48.10 -6.39 7.85
CA THR A 399 -49.31 -5.58 7.64
C THR A 399 -49.08 -4.41 6.68
N VAL A 400 -47.93 -4.39 6.01
CA VAL A 400 -47.63 -3.50 4.88
C VAL A 400 -47.46 -4.35 3.63
N SER A 401 -48.21 -4.03 2.58
CA SER A 401 -48.15 -4.71 1.28
C SER A 401 -46.86 -4.39 0.53
N ASP A 402 -46.55 -5.16 -0.52
CA ASP A 402 -45.36 -4.92 -1.36
C ASP A 402 -45.40 -3.57 -2.10
N ASP A 403 -46.59 -3.00 -2.33
CA ASP A 403 -46.78 -1.65 -2.90
C ASP A 403 -46.79 -0.53 -1.83
N GLY A 404 -46.52 -0.86 -0.57
CA GLY A 404 -46.32 0.11 0.52
C GLY A 404 -47.61 0.65 1.16
N LYS A 405 -48.74 -0.06 1.03
CA LYS A 405 -50.00 0.30 1.71
C LYS A 405 -50.13 -0.44 3.04
N ILE A 406 -50.70 0.24 4.03
CA ILE A 406 -51.09 -0.41 5.29
C ILE A 406 -52.34 -1.24 5.03
N MET A 407 -52.26 -2.53 5.31
CA MET A 407 -53.36 -3.49 5.18
C MET A 407 -54.14 -3.60 6.49
N SER A 408 -55.43 -3.93 6.41
CA SER A 408 -56.18 -4.40 7.58
C SER A 408 -55.67 -5.78 8.02
N ASN A 409 -55.98 -6.19 9.25
CA ASN A 409 -55.59 -7.51 9.75
C ASN A 409 -56.15 -8.65 8.87
N ASP A 410 -57.40 -8.54 8.43
CA ASP A 410 -58.04 -9.52 7.55
C ASP A 410 -57.37 -9.59 6.17
N ASP A 411 -56.93 -8.45 5.64
CA ASP A 411 -56.23 -8.39 4.35
C ASP A 411 -54.80 -8.94 4.46
N ALA A 412 -54.11 -8.69 5.58
CA ALA A 412 -52.80 -9.28 5.87
C ALA A 412 -52.88 -10.81 5.96
N ILE A 413 -53.91 -11.35 6.62
CA ILE A 413 -54.16 -12.81 6.70
C ILE A 413 -54.45 -13.38 5.31
N LYS A 414 -55.32 -12.75 4.52
CA LYS A 414 -55.61 -13.19 3.14
C LYS A 414 -54.36 -13.13 2.25
N ALA A 415 -53.55 -12.09 2.39
CA ALA A 415 -52.29 -11.96 1.65
C ALA A 415 -51.31 -13.07 2.02
N TYR A 416 -51.18 -13.39 3.31
CA TYR A 416 -50.38 -14.53 3.78
C TYR A 416 -50.89 -15.86 3.21
N LEU A 417 -52.18 -16.16 3.33
CA LEU A 417 -52.77 -17.40 2.80
C LEU A 417 -52.59 -17.54 1.28
N LYS A 418 -52.56 -16.41 0.55
CA LYS A 418 -52.35 -16.39 -0.90
C LYS A 418 -50.88 -16.54 -1.31
N THR A 419 -49.95 -15.94 -0.55
CA THR A 419 -48.55 -15.77 -0.99
C THR A 419 -47.54 -16.59 -0.20
N GLY A 420 -47.91 -17.05 0.99
CA GLY A 420 -46.99 -17.68 1.94
C GLY A 420 -45.93 -16.75 2.52
N LYS A 421 -46.00 -15.43 2.31
CA LYS A 421 -44.98 -14.48 2.78
C LYS A 421 -45.10 -14.23 4.30
N HIS A 422 -44.06 -14.54 5.06
CA HIS A 422 -43.99 -14.33 6.52
C HIS A 422 -42.61 -13.82 6.96
N LEU A 423 -42.59 -13.21 8.15
CA LEU A 423 -41.40 -12.70 8.83
C LEU A 423 -40.79 -13.75 9.78
N GLY A 424 -41.53 -14.81 10.09
CA GLY A 424 -41.08 -15.96 10.86
C GLY A 424 -42.26 -16.78 11.35
N LYS A 425 -42.06 -18.06 11.64
CA LYS A 425 -43.04 -18.93 12.33
C LYS A 425 -42.47 -19.37 13.66
N PHE A 426 -43.29 -19.41 14.69
CA PHE A 426 -42.88 -19.64 16.07
C PHE A 426 -43.75 -20.73 16.72
N ASP A 427 -43.19 -21.43 17.69
CA ASP A 427 -43.90 -22.42 18.49
C ASP A 427 -44.81 -21.79 19.57
N ASN A 428 -44.61 -20.50 19.87
CA ASN A 428 -45.41 -19.77 20.85
C ASN A 428 -45.58 -18.27 20.53
N PRO A 429 -46.69 -17.63 20.97
CA PRO A 429 -46.94 -16.20 20.71
C PRO A 429 -45.98 -15.21 21.38
N ASN A 430 -45.39 -15.56 22.52
CA ASN A 430 -44.51 -14.63 23.25
C ASN A 430 -43.21 -14.40 22.48
N ASP A 431 -42.62 -15.46 21.94
CA ASP A 431 -41.40 -15.38 21.13
C ASP A 431 -41.64 -14.67 19.79
N ALA A 432 -42.80 -14.90 19.15
CA ALA A 432 -43.20 -14.14 17.96
C ALA A 432 -43.33 -12.63 18.23
N THR A 433 -43.87 -12.26 19.39
CA THR A 433 -44.02 -10.87 19.82
C THR A 433 -42.66 -10.22 20.10
N ALA A 434 -41.80 -10.88 20.88
CA ALA A 434 -40.45 -10.41 21.16
C ALA A 434 -39.61 -10.25 19.88
N TYR A 435 -39.78 -11.18 18.93
CA TYR A 435 -39.13 -11.08 17.63
C TYR A 435 -39.63 -9.89 16.80
N ALA A 436 -40.94 -9.63 16.79
CA ALA A 436 -41.52 -8.48 16.10
C ALA A 436 -40.98 -7.14 16.62
N GLU A 437 -40.80 -7.02 17.94
CA GLU A 437 -40.18 -5.84 18.58
C GLU A 437 -38.71 -5.69 18.18
N SER A 438 -37.93 -6.78 18.26
CA SER A 438 -36.52 -6.78 17.82
C SER A 438 -36.38 -6.36 16.36
N LEU A 439 -37.24 -6.90 15.49
CA LEU A 439 -37.26 -6.59 14.06
C LEU A 439 -37.56 -5.11 13.80
N HIS A 440 -38.48 -4.53 14.58
CA HIS A 440 -38.81 -3.12 14.53
C HIS A 440 -37.61 -2.23 14.93
N GLU A 441 -36.91 -2.57 16.02
CA GLU A 441 -35.72 -1.84 16.47
C GLU A 441 -34.51 -1.97 15.52
N GLN A 442 -34.32 -3.16 14.92
CA GLN A 442 -33.27 -3.40 13.93
C GLN A 442 -33.47 -2.53 12.69
N GLN A 443 -34.70 -2.43 12.21
CA GLN A 443 -35.01 -1.56 11.09
C GLN A 443 -34.93 -0.07 11.43
N ALA A 444 -35.35 0.34 12.63
CA ALA A 444 -35.15 1.72 13.08
C ALA A 444 -33.66 2.13 13.08
N ARG A 445 -32.76 1.21 13.45
CA ARG A 445 -31.30 1.41 13.35
C ARG A 445 -30.79 1.44 11.90
N GLN A 446 -31.39 0.67 11.01
CA GLN A 446 -31.00 0.59 9.60
C GLN A 446 -31.41 1.82 8.78
N TYR A 447 -32.57 2.41 9.07
CA TYR A 447 -33.10 3.60 8.38
C TYR A 447 -32.89 4.92 9.14
N GLY A 448 -32.35 4.86 10.37
CA GLY A 448 -31.76 6.04 11.01
C GLY A 448 -30.63 6.59 10.12
N ALA A 449 -30.63 7.90 9.87
CA ALA A 449 -29.73 8.56 8.93
C ALA A 449 -28.28 8.04 9.08
N PRO A 450 -27.61 7.66 7.97
CA PRO A 450 -26.24 7.16 8.05
C PRO A 450 -25.39 8.19 8.77
N THR A 451 -24.82 7.80 9.90
CA THR A 451 -23.84 8.63 10.58
C THR A 451 -22.71 8.86 9.59
N VAL A 452 -22.48 10.13 9.26
CA VAL A 452 -21.44 10.61 8.35
C VAL A 452 -20.09 10.34 9.02
N GLY A 453 -19.66 9.07 9.02
CA GLY A 453 -18.36 8.67 9.54
C GLY A 453 -17.25 9.17 8.61
N ALA A 454 -16.02 9.30 9.14
CA ALA A 454 -14.86 9.81 8.40
C ALA A 454 -14.78 9.19 6.99
N GLY A 455 -14.79 7.86 6.89
CA GLY A 455 -14.69 7.10 5.63
C GLY A 455 -15.75 7.37 4.55
N PHE A 456 -16.91 7.94 4.90
CA PHE A 456 -17.94 8.27 3.91
C PHE A 456 -17.48 9.41 2.98
N LYS A 457 -16.70 10.35 3.51
CA LYS A 457 -16.19 11.48 2.73
C LYS A 457 -15.21 11.00 1.67
N GLU A 458 -14.25 10.15 2.02
CA GLU A 458 -13.28 9.60 1.08
C GLU A 458 -13.98 8.72 0.03
N ASP A 459 -14.91 7.85 0.44
CA ASP A 459 -15.67 7.01 -0.48
C ASP A 459 -16.51 7.85 -1.46
N SER A 460 -17.11 8.94 -0.98
CA SER A 460 -17.84 9.89 -1.83
C SER A 460 -16.92 10.62 -2.82
N GLN A 461 -15.69 10.95 -2.44
CA GLN A 461 -14.72 11.58 -3.34
C GLN A 461 -14.27 10.61 -4.45
N ILE A 462 -14.01 9.35 -4.09
CA ILE A 462 -13.68 8.29 -5.05
C ILE A 462 -14.84 8.10 -6.04
N TYR A 463 -16.07 7.98 -5.53
CA TYR A 463 -17.26 7.82 -6.37
C TYR A 463 -17.48 9.00 -7.32
N GLN A 464 -17.34 10.24 -6.83
CA GLN A 464 -17.44 11.45 -7.66
C GLN A 464 -16.37 11.49 -8.75
N HIS A 465 -15.13 11.14 -8.41
CA HIS A 465 -14.03 11.04 -9.38
C HIS A 465 -14.35 10.04 -10.49
N LEU A 466 -14.73 8.81 -10.15
CA LEU A 466 -15.09 7.78 -11.13
C LEU A 466 -16.30 8.19 -11.98
N THR A 467 -17.29 8.86 -11.39
CA THR A 467 -18.44 9.39 -12.13
C THR A 467 -17.99 10.45 -13.16
N ASN A 468 -17.10 11.37 -12.77
CA ASN A 468 -16.57 12.37 -13.68
C ASN A 468 -15.75 11.75 -14.81
N VAL A 469 -14.94 10.73 -14.51
CA VAL A 469 -14.21 9.95 -15.52
C VAL A 469 -15.20 9.29 -16.49
N ALA A 470 -16.24 8.63 -15.98
CA ALA A 470 -17.26 7.98 -16.81
C ALA A 470 -17.96 8.98 -17.74
N VAL A 471 -18.39 10.14 -17.22
CA VAL A 471 -18.99 11.22 -18.04
C VAL A 471 -18.01 11.71 -19.11
N GLY A 472 -16.73 11.88 -18.77
CA GLY A 472 -15.69 12.25 -19.73
C GLY A 472 -15.51 11.22 -20.84
N LEU A 473 -15.53 9.94 -20.50
CA LEU A 473 -15.44 8.83 -21.46
C LEU A 473 -16.66 8.76 -22.38
N ILE A 474 -17.88 8.93 -21.83
CA ILE A 474 -19.12 9.00 -22.63
C ILE A 474 -19.02 10.15 -23.64
N LYS A 475 -18.59 11.33 -23.21
CA LYS A 475 -18.43 12.49 -24.10
C LYS A 475 -17.41 12.22 -25.22
N GLN A 476 -16.27 11.61 -24.89
CA GLN A 476 -15.27 11.22 -25.91
C GLN A 476 -15.87 10.23 -26.91
N ARG A 477 -16.59 9.23 -26.41
CA ARG A 477 -17.28 8.21 -27.21
C ARG A 477 -18.32 8.83 -28.15
N GLU A 478 -19.13 9.78 -27.70
CA GLU A 478 -20.13 10.45 -28.55
C GLU A 478 -19.50 11.39 -29.59
N THR A 479 -18.41 12.06 -29.24
CA THR A 479 -17.75 13.04 -30.12
C THR A 479 -17.09 12.35 -31.32
N ASP A 480 -16.32 11.30 -31.06
CA ASP A 480 -15.67 10.48 -32.08
C ASP A 480 -15.71 8.98 -31.72
N PRO A 481 -16.83 8.31 -32.01
CA PRO A 481 -17.03 6.92 -31.60
C PRO A 481 -16.05 5.95 -32.29
N ALA A 482 -15.61 6.25 -33.51
CA ALA A 482 -14.66 5.41 -34.23
C ALA A 482 -13.23 5.53 -33.68
N ALA A 483 -12.78 6.75 -33.38
CA ALA A 483 -11.49 6.95 -32.71
C ALA A 483 -11.50 6.34 -31.30
N TYR A 484 -12.61 6.50 -30.56
CA TYR A 484 -12.78 5.92 -29.24
C TYR A 484 -12.67 4.38 -29.29
N ALA A 485 -13.41 3.74 -30.19
CA ALA A 485 -13.37 2.29 -30.38
C ALA A 485 -11.96 1.81 -30.77
N THR A 486 -11.29 2.50 -31.70
CA THR A 486 -9.91 2.19 -32.12
C THR A 486 -8.89 2.34 -30.98
N LYS A 487 -9.13 3.25 -30.03
CA LYS A 487 -8.24 3.50 -28.90
C LYS A 487 -8.40 2.47 -27.78
N TYR A 488 -9.64 2.13 -27.42
CA TYR A 488 -9.92 1.31 -26.23
C TYR A 488 -10.28 -0.14 -26.53
N SER A 489 -10.64 -0.49 -27.76
CA SER A 489 -10.98 -1.85 -28.17
C SER A 489 -9.83 -2.49 -28.96
N PRO A 490 -9.10 -3.47 -28.39
CA PRO A 490 -7.98 -4.11 -29.08
C PRO A 490 -8.38 -4.75 -30.41
N ILE A 491 -9.58 -5.34 -30.48
CA ILE A 491 -10.08 -5.98 -31.71
C ILE A 491 -10.34 -4.98 -32.83
N VAL A 492 -10.82 -3.77 -32.51
CA VAL A 492 -11.04 -2.70 -33.49
C VAL A 492 -9.70 -2.13 -33.92
N ASN A 493 -8.78 -1.92 -32.98
CA ASN A 493 -7.44 -1.45 -33.27
C ASN A 493 -6.70 -2.38 -34.24
N GLU A 494 -6.69 -3.69 -33.95
CA GLU A 494 -6.07 -4.71 -34.79
C GLU A 494 -6.70 -4.74 -36.18
N ALA A 495 -8.04 -4.76 -36.27
CA ALA A 495 -8.73 -4.74 -37.55
C ALA A 495 -8.44 -3.48 -38.36
N PHE A 496 -8.36 -2.32 -37.72
CA PHE A 496 -8.03 -1.05 -38.37
C PHE A 496 -6.60 -1.03 -38.91
N THR A 497 -5.64 -1.45 -38.10
CA THR A 497 -4.23 -1.56 -38.51
C THR A 497 -4.06 -2.57 -39.65
N LYS A 498 -4.73 -3.73 -39.57
CA LYS A 498 -4.72 -4.73 -40.63
C LYS A 498 -5.28 -4.18 -41.94
N ALA A 499 -6.42 -3.50 -41.89
CA ALA A 499 -7.01 -2.86 -43.06
C ALA A 499 -6.04 -1.87 -43.72
N GLN A 500 -5.38 -1.02 -42.91
CA GLN A 500 -4.39 -0.07 -43.42
C GLN A 500 -3.15 -0.74 -44.04
N GLN A 501 -2.69 -1.86 -43.48
CA GLN A 501 -1.51 -2.57 -43.96
C GLN A 501 -1.76 -3.38 -45.24
N GLU A 502 -2.88 -4.11 -45.29
CA GLU A 502 -3.19 -4.98 -46.43
C GLU A 502 -3.78 -4.21 -47.61
N GLY A 503 -4.56 -3.15 -47.35
CA GLY A 503 -5.17 -2.36 -48.42
C GLY A 503 -6.25 -3.09 -49.22
N THR A 504 -6.68 -4.28 -48.79
CA THR A 504 -7.62 -5.15 -49.52
C THR A 504 -9.08 -4.88 -49.13
N PRO A 505 -10.04 -5.09 -50.05
CA PRO A 505 -11.47 -4.96 -49.73
C PRO A 505 -11.93 -5.81 -48.55
N GLU A 506 -11.41 -7.04 -48.43
CA GLU A 506 -11.75 -7.98 -47.37
C GLU A 506 -11.32 -7.46 -45.99
N ALA A 507 -10.13 -6.84 -45.90
CA ALA A 507 -9.63 -6.29 -44.64
C ALA A 507 -10.43 -5.06 -44.20
N TYR A 508 -10.80 -4.18 -45.14
CA TYR A 508 -11.65 -3.02 -44.85
C TYR A 508 -13.07 -3.42 -44.47
N GLN A 509 -13.63 -4.45 -45.09
CA GLN A 509 -14.93 -5.00 -44.72
C GLN A 509 -14.89 -5.60 -43.30
N ALA A 510 -13.84 -6.33 -42.95
CA ALA A 510 -13.66 -6.87 -41.60
C ALA A 510 -13.56 -5.75 -40.55
N TYR A 511 -12.81 -4.69 -40.85
CA TYR A 511 -12.74 -3.50 -39.99
C TYR A 511 -14.11 -2.82 -39.83
N ALA A 512 -14.83 -2.58 -40.93
CA ALA A 512 -16.15 -1.94 -40.92
C ALA A 512 -17.14 -2.70 -40.03
N ILE A 513 -17.20 -4.03 -40.15
CA ILE A 513 -18.05 -4.88 -39.31
C ILE A 513 -17.65 -4.75 -37.84
N THR A 514 -16.34 -4.86 -37.55
CA THR A 514 -15.81 -4.87 -36.19
C THR A 514 -16.04 -3.55 -35.47
N THR A 515 -15.72 -2.41 -36.12
CA THR A 515 -15.88 -1.08 -35.52
C THR A 515 -17.34 -0.72 -35.28
N VAL A 516 -18.24 -1.05 -36.22
CA VAL A 516 -19.68 -0.79 -36.07
C VAL A 516 -20.29 -1.64 -34.97
N ALA A 517 -19.94 -2.93 -34.90
CA ALA A 517 -20.41 -3.83 -33.85
C ALA A 517 -19.98 -3.34 -32.45
N GLU A 518 -18.70 -2.96 -32.31
CA GLU A 518 -18.19 -2.46 -31.04
C GLU A 518 -18.85 -1.14 -30.63
N GLN A 519 -18.98 -0.17 -31.55
CA GLN A 519 -19.66 1.09 -31.25
C GLN A 519 -21.12 0.87 -30.82
N ARG A 520 -21.83 -0.08 -31.44
CA ARG A 520 -23.20 -0.44 -31.02
C ARG A 520 -23.24 -1.09 -29.64
N ARG A 521 -22.31 -2.00 -29.32
CA ARG A 521 -22.16 -2.57 -27.97
C ARG A 521 -21.95 -1.45 -26.94
N LEU A 522 -21.15 -0.45 -27.31
CA LEU A 522 -20.90 0.74 -26.52
C LEU A 522 -22.07 1.74 -26.47
N GLY A 523 -23.23 1.43 -27.06
CA GLY A 523 -24.45 2.24 -26.98
C GLY A 523 -24.52 3.39 -27.99
N ILE A 524 -23.66 3.42 -29.01
CA ILE A 524 -23.69 4.48 -30.04
C ILE A 524 -24.82 4.24 -31.04
N ALA A 525 -25.76 5.19 -31.08
CA ALA A 525 -26.92 5.13 -31.97
C ALA A 525 -26.56 5.28 -33.46
N GLN A 526 -25.54 6.10 -33.77
CA GLN A 526 -25.07 6.34 -35.14
C GLN A 526 -23.56 6.05 -35.24
N PRO A 527 -23.17 4.78 -35.48
CA PRO A 527 -21.77 4.41 -35.63
C PRO A 527 -21.11 5.12 -36.80
N LYS A 528 -19.81 5.41 -36.65
CA LYS A 528 -18.96 5.98 -37.70
C LYS A 528 -17.93 4.95 -38.14
N LEU A 529 -17.60 4.92 -39.42
CA LEU A 529 -16.60 3.97 -39.92
C LEU A 529 -15.19 4.49 -39.71
N LEU A 530 -14.96 5.79 -39.90
CA LEU A 530 -13.63 6.38 -39.81
C LEU A 530 -13.44 7.16 -38.51
N PRO A 531 -12.27 7.06 -37.84
CA PRO A 531 -11.83 8.10 -36.91
C PRO A 531 -11.87 9.49 -37.58
N LYS A 532 -12.16 10.55 -36.84
CA LYS A 532 -12.26 11.92 -37.38
C LYS A 532 -10.97 12.32 -38.11
N GLU A 533 -9.81 12.04 -37.52
CA GLU A 533 -8.51 12.35 -38.12
C GLU A 533 -8.30 11.59 -39.44
N ALA A 534 -8.72 10.32 -39.51
CA ALA A 534 -8.65 9.53 -40.74
C ALA A 534 -9.60 10.09 -41.82
N ALA A 535 -10.80 10.54 -41.43
CA ALA A 535 -11.74 11.21 -42.31
C ALA A 535 -11.22 12.58 -42.80
N ASP A 536 -10.51 13.33 -41.95
CA ASP A 536 -9.83 14.57 -42.32
C ASP A 536 -8.69 14.30 -43.32
N GLN A 537 -7.84 13.31 -43.06
CA GLN A 537 -6.75 12.91 -43.96
C GLN A 537 -7.29 12.44 -45.31
N PHE A 538 -8.36 11.63 -45.31
CA PHE A 538 -9.02 11.21 -46.55
C PHE A 538 -9.42 12.42 -47.41
N ALA A 539 -10.08 13.41 -46.82
CA ALA A 539 -10.50 14.61 -47.54
C ALA A 539 -9.31 15.45 -48.05
N VAL A 540 -8.22 15.53 -47.28
CA VAL A 540 -6.99 16.23 -47.71
C VAL A 540 -6.33 15.53 -48.89
N SER A 541 -6.09 14.21 -48.80
CA SER A 541 -5.51 13.42 -49.89
C SER A 541 -6.35 13.52 -51.15
N PHE A 542 -7.67 13.40 -50.98
CA PHE A 542 -8.64 13.59 -52.04
C PHE A 542 -8.47 14.94 -52.74
N ASN A 543 -8.47 16.03 -51.96
CA ASN A 543 -8.38 17.39 -52.51
C ASN A 543 -7.04 17.67 -53.20
N GLN A 544 -5.94 17.06 -52.75
CA GLN A 544 -4.63 17.18 -53.41
C GLN A 544 -4.59 16.46 -54.77
N GLN A 545 -5.24 15.29 -54.88
CA GLN A 545 -5.26 14.49 -56.11
C GLN A 545 -6.18 15.08 -57.20
N LEU A 546 -7.08 16.00 -56.85
CA LEU A 546 -7.91 16.74 -57.80
C LEU A 546 -7.14 17.64 -58.78
N HIS A 547 -5.87 17.99 -58.49
CA HIS A 547 -5.05 18.82 -59.38
C HIS A 547 -4.70 18.16 -60.73
N GLY A 548 -5.07 16.89 -60.95
CA GLY A 548 -4.78 16.13 -62.18
C GLY A 548 -5.97 15.69 -63.04
N GLY A 549 -7.22 16.07 -62.75
CA GLY A 549 -8.41 15.75 -63.55
C GLY A 549 -8.77 14.26 -63.63
N GLU A 550 -8.03 13.46 -64.40
CA GLU A 550 -8.20 12.01 -64.58
C GLU A 550 -7.93 11.23 -63.28
N SER A 551 -7.02 11.73 -62.43
CA SER A 551 -6.59 11.09 -61.18
C SER A 551 -7.70 10.98 -60.11
N ALA A 552 -8.61 11.96 -60.04
CA ALA A 552 -9.59 12.02 -58.96
C ALA A 552 -10.79 11.07 -59.14
N ALA A 553 -11.23 10.86 -60.38
CA ALA A 553 -12.26 9.85 -60.66
C ALA A 553 -11.73 8.43 -60.38
N VAL A 554 -10.48 8.15 -60.79
CA VAL A 554 -9.80 6.89 -60.50
C VAL A 554 -9.61 6.67 -59.00
N LEU A 555 -9.27 7.71 -58.24
CA LEU A 555 -9.18 7.63 -56.78
C LEU A 555 -10.52 7.24 -56.13
N ILE A 556 -11.63 7.84 -56.57
CA ILE A 556 -12.98 7.50 -56.09
C ILE A 556 -13.29 6.03 -56.39
N GLU A 557 -13.02 5.57 -57.61
CA GLU A 557 -13.25 4.17 -57.99
C GLU A 557 -12.41 3.20 -57.16
N GLN A 558 -11.14 3.53 -56.89
CA GLN A 558 -10.26 2.73 -56.03
C GLN A 558 -10.77 2.65 -54.60
N GLU A 559 -11.16 3.78 -54.00
CA GLU A 559 -11.74 3.78 -52.64
C GLU A 559 -13.12 3.11 -52.62
N ALA A 560 -13.92 3.22 -53.67
CA ALA A 560 -15.18 2.50 -53.81
C ALA A 560 -14.98 0.98 -53.87
N GLN A 561 -13.98 0.50 -54.60
CA GLN A 561 -13.62 -0.92 -54.64
C GLN A 561 -13.13 -1.42 -53.29
N LYS A 562 -12.33 -0.61 -52.60
CA LYS A 562 -11.73 -0.90 -51.30
C LYS A 562 -12.76 -0.96 -50.17
N TRP A 563 -13.71 -0.03 -50.12
CA TRP A 563 -14.76 -0.01 -49.09
C TRP A 563 -16.01 -0.79 -49.49
N GLY A 564 -16.18 -1.11 -50.78
CA GLY A 564 -17.31 -1.85 -51.31
C GLY A 564 -18.65 -1.23 -50.90
N LYS A 565 -19.52 -2.06 -50.30
CA LYS A 565 -20.85 -1.63 -49.84
C LYS A 565 -20.83 -0.56 -48.75
N ASP A 566 -19.71 -0.41 -48.03
CA ASP A 566 -19.57 0.53 -46.91
C ASP A 566 -19.05 1.90 -47.38
N PHE A 567 -18.65 2.02 -48.66
CA PHE A 567 -18.17 3.27 -49.25
C PHE A 567 -19.16 4.44 -49.17
N PRO A 568 -20.48 4.27 -49.40
CA PRO A 568 -21.43 5.37 -49.24
C PRO A 568 -21.45 5.96 -47.83
N ALA A 569 -21.27 5.14 -46.79
CA ALA A 569 -21.21 5.61 -45.41
C ALA A 569 -19.90 6.37 -45.12
N VAL A 570 -18.78 5.92 -45.70
CA VAL A 570 -17.51 6.66 -45.65
C VAL A 570 -17.66 8.03 -46.30
N LEU A 571 -18.22 8.08 -47.52
CA LEU A 571 -18.48 9.32 -48.24
C LEU A 571 -19.43 10.25 -47.49
N GLN A 572 -20.50 9.72 -46.89
CA GLN A 572 -21.40 10.52 -46.06
C GLN A 572 -20.65 11.17 -44.89
N GLN A 573 -19.70 10.44 -44.28
CA GLN A 573 -18.90 10.93 -43.17
C GLN A 573 -17.88 12.00 -43.58
N VAL A 574 -17.28 11.90 -44.77
CA VAL A 574 -16.30 12.88 -45.28
C VAL A 574 -16.93 13.99 -46.13
N GLY A 575 -18.17 13.81 -46.58
CA GLY A 575 -18.76 14.51 -47.72
C GLY A 575 -18.76 16.03 -47.60
N SER A 576 -19.03 16.58 -46.42
CA SER A 576 -19.01 18.04 -46.20
C SER A 576 -17.62 18.68 -46.38
N LYS A 577 -16.55 17.89 -46.41
CA LYS A 577 -15.16 18.33 -46.63
C LYS A 577 -14.71 18.13 -48.08
N LEU A 578 -15.52 17.47 -48.91
CA LEU A 578 -15.26 17.23 -50.31
C LEU A 578 -16.02 18.25 -51.18
N PRO A 579 -15.46 18.68 -52.33
CA PRO A 579 -16.19 19.50 -53.30
C PRO A 579 -17.41 18.74 -53.84
N ALA A 580 -18.43 19.48 -54.29
CA ALA A 580 -19.70 18.89 -54.72
C ALA A 580 -19.51 17.88 -55.87
N GLU A 581 -18.61 18.21 -56.79
CA GLU A 581 -18.21 17.39 -57.94
C GLU A 581 -17.68 16.02 -57.48
N ALA A 582 -16.83 15.99 -56.46
CA ALA A 582 -16.29 14.76 -55.90
C ALA A 582 -17.36 13.87 -55.28
N GLN A 583 -18.28 14.47 -54.52
CA GLN A 583 -19.41 13.75 -53.92
C GLN A 583 -20.29 13.12 -55.00
N VAL A 584 -20.48 13.80 -56.13
CA VAL A 584 -21.31 13.33 -57.24
C VAL A 584 -20.61 12.25 -58.07
N ILE A 585 -19.31 12.39 -58.36
CA ILE A 585 -18.53 11.33 -59.03
C ILE A 585 -18.61 10.01 -58.25
N ALA A 586 -18.59 10.11 -56.92
CA ALA A 586 -18.75 8.99 -56.00
C ALA A 586 -20.07 8.21 -56.12
N THR A 587 -21.08 8.78 -56.77
CA THR A 587 -22.35 8.09 -57.06
C THR A 587 -22.27 7.15 -58.26
N GLY A 588 -21.10 7.02 -58.91
CA GLY A 588 -20.85 6.14 -60.05
C GLY A 588 -21.33 6.72 -61.38
N LEU A 589 -20.70 7.80 -61.84
CA LEU A 589 -21.01 8.45 -63.13
C LEU A 589 -20.40 7.67 -64.32
N PRO A 590 -20.94 7.82 -65.55
CA PRO A 590 -20.22 7.46 -66.76
C PRO A 590 -18.83 8.08 -66.80
N LYS A 591 -17.83 7.32 -67.26
CA LYS A 591 -16.41 7.68 -67.19
C LYS A 591 -16.11 9.07 -67.78
N ASP A 592 -16.67 9.38 -68.94
CA ASP A 592 -16.47 10.65 -69.63
C ASP A 592 -17.05 11.85 -68.85
N VAL A 593 -18.23 11.68 -68.25
CA VAL A 593 -18.85 12.71 -67.39
C VAL A 593 -18.09 12.86 -66.09
N ALA A 594 -17.61 11.76 -65.50
CA ALA A 594 -16.81 11.73 -64.28
C ALA A 594 -15.48 12.47 -64.46
N GLU A 595 -14.73 12.14 -65.51
CA GLU A 595 -13.46 12.81 -65.87
C GLU A 595 -13.67 14.30 -66.09
N ARG A 596 -14.76 14.67 -66.79
CA ARG A 596 -15.04 16.07 -67.04
C ARG A 596 -15.38 16.83 -65.77
N MET A 597 -16.27 16.26 -64.95
CA MET A 597 -16.67 16.82 -63.66
C MET A 597 -15.47 16.99 -62.72
N ALA A 598 -14.56 16.01 -62.71
CA ALA A 598 -13.32 16.08 -61.93
C ALA A 598 -12.41 17.23 -62.42
N SER A 599 -12.26 17.40 -63.74
CA SER A 599 -11.42 18.46 -64.33
C SER A 599 -11.85 19.87 -63.95
N VAL A 600 -13.14 20.08 -63.68
CA VAL A 600 -13.69 21.40 -63.32
C VAL A 600 -13.87 21.61 -61.84
N ALA A 601 -13.70 20.57 -61.01
CA ALA A 601 -13.89 20.66 -59.56
C ALA A 601 -13.02 21.76 -58.91
N ILE A 602 -11.77 21.90 -59.36
CA ILE A 602 -10.81 22.88 -58.84
C ILE A 602 -10.93 24.29 -59.45
N ILE A 603 -11.69 24.43 -60.54
CA ILE A 603 -11.83 25.71 -61.24
C ILE A 603 -12.86 26.55 -60.49
N ALA A 604 -12.58 27.83 -60.22
CA ALA A 604 -13.58 28.69 -59.59
C ALA A 604 -14.72 28.98 -60.58
N ASP A 605 -15.96 29.01 -60.09
CA ASP A 605 -17.15 29.26 -60.93
C ASP A 605 -17.03 30.55 -61.76
N LYS A 606 -16.40 31.58 -61.20
CA LYS A 606 -16.14 32.86 -61.89
C LYS A 606 -15.25 32.71 -63.12
N ASP A 607 -14.30 31.77 -63.11
CA ASP A 607 -13.32 31.60 -64.19
C ASP A 607 -13.95 30.81 -65.35
N LEU A 608 -14.86 29.88 -65.04
CA LEU A 608 -15.72 29.24 -66.03
C LEU A 608 -16.71 30.23 -66.64
N ASP A 609 -17.27 31.14 -65.82
CA ASP A 609 -18.23 32.14 -66.28
C ASP A 609 -17.61 33.16 -67.25
N ILE A 610 -16.32 33.49 -67.13
CA ILE A 610 -15.62 34.44 -68.04
C ILE A 610 -15.59 33.92 -69.47
N GLY A 611 -15.49 32.61 -69.68
CA GLY A 611 -15.42 32.02 -71.02
C GLY A 611 -16.77 31.93 -71.73
N LEU A 612 -17.88 32.22 -71.05
CA LEU A 612 -19.23 32.06 -71.61
C LEU A 612 -19.72 33.34 -72.27
N GLU A 613 -20.45 33.19 -73.38
CA GLU A 613 -21.15 34.31 -74.00
C GLU A 613 -22.25 34.87 -73.09
N LYS A 614 -22.59 36.15 -73.26
CA LYS A 614 -23.63 36.82 -72.47
C LYS A 614 -24.97 36.08 -72.60
N GLY A 615 -25.60 35.75 -71.47
CA GLY A 615 -26.89 35.04 -71.40
C GLY A 615 -26.76 33.51 -71.29
N ARG A 616 -25.62 32.92 -71.71
CA ARG A 616 -25.43 31.46 -71.68
C ARG A 616 -25.48 30.87 -70.28
N LYS A 617 -24.97 31.58 -69.28
CA LYS A 617 -25.01 31.14 -67.87
C LYS A 617 -26.43 30.87 -67.40
N ASP A 618 -27.37 31.77 -67.71
CA ASP A 618 -28.76 31.64 -67.28
C ASP A 618 -29.47 30.51 -68.05
N GLU A 619 -29.18 30.36 -69.35
CA GLU A 619 -29.66 29.23 -70.16
C GLU A 619 -29.18 27.88 -69.62
N ILE A 620 -27.91 27.77 -69.19
CA ILE A 620 -27.35 26.56 -68.58
C ILE A 620 -28.08 26.25 -67.28
N ASN A 621 -28.22 27.23 -66.38
CA ASN A 621 -28.92 27.04 -65.10
C ASN A 621 -30.36 26.54 -65.30
N GLN A 622 -31.10 27.17 -66.21
CA GLN A 622 -32.47 26.77 -66.54
C GLN A 622 -32.53 25.36 -67.15
N SER A 623 -31.59 25.04 -68.06
CA SER A 623 -31.55 23.73 -68.70
C SER A 623 -31.22 22.62 -67.71
N VAL A 624 -30.26 22.83 -66.80
CA VAL A 624 -29.93 21.87 -65.73
C VAL A 624 -31.10 21.73 -64.75
N GLN A 625 -31.71 22.84 -64.34
CA GLN A 625 -32.88 22.80 -63.45
C GLN A 625 -34.04 22.01 -64.07
N ALA A 626 -34.32 22.23 -65.36
CA ALA A 626 -35.36 21.51 -66.08
C ALA A 626 -35.05 20.02 -66.18
N ALA A 627 -33.80 19.65 -66.54
CA ALA A 627 -33.39 18.26 -66.65
C ALA A 627 -33.39 17.52 -65.31
N MET A 628 -33.09 18.21 -64.20
CA MET A 628 -33.08 17.61 -62.85
C MET A 628 -34.45 17.59 -62.15
N MET A 629 -35.50 18.16 -62.76
CA MET A 629 -36.81 18.32 -62.10
C MET A 629 -37.41 16.98 -61.63
N PRO A 630 -37.44 15.89 -62.43
CA PRO A 630 -37.95 14.59 -61.96
C PRO A 630 -37.17 14.04 -60.77
N PHE A 631 -35.85 14.27 -60.74
CA PHE A 631 -35.01 13.87 -59.62
C PHE A 631 -35.31 14.70 -58.36
N ALA A 632 -35.51 16.01 -58.50
CA ALA A 632 -35.88 16.89 -57.40
C ALA A 632 -37.20 16.45 -56.73
N GLU A 633 -38.20 16.08 -57.54
CA GLU A 633 -39.49 15.56 -57.07
C GLU A 633 -39.31 14.25 -56.30
N SER A 634 -38.46 13.33 -56.79
CA SER A 634 -38.19 12.05 -56.13
C SER A 634 -37.46 12.15 -54.78
N LEU A 635 -36.87 13.31 -54.48
CA LEU A 635 -36.19 13.60 -53.22
C LEU A 635 -37.11 14.29 -52.20
N GLN A 636 -38.33 14.67 -52.58
CA GLN A 636 -39.27 15.28 -51.65
C GLN A 636 -39.66 14.27 -50.56
N GLY A 637 -39.62 14.70 -49.30
CA GLY A 637 -39.89 13.83 -48.15
C GLY A 637 -38.73 12.91 -47.75
N GLN A 638 -37.66 12.79 -48.57
CA GLN A 638 -36.47 12.05 -48.20
C GLN A 638 -35.61 12.88 -47.22
N SER A 639 -35.14 12.26 -46.14
CA SER A 639 -34.27 12.93 -45.17
C SER A 639 -32.95 13.33 -45.85
N GLY A 640 -32.60 14.62 -45.78
CA GLY A 640 -31.43 15.16 -46.48
C GLY A 640 -31.61 15.36 -47.99
N GLY A 641 -32.81 15.16 -48.54
CA GLY A 641 -33.09 15.31 -49.98
C GLY A 641 -32.71 16.67 -50.56
N THR A 642 -32.98 17.76 -49.84
CA THR A 642 -32.60 19.13 -50.27
C THR A 642 -31.08 19.30 -50.42
N ASN A 643 -30.30 18.73 -49.50
CA ASN A 643 -28.83 18.81 -49.56
C ASN A 643 -28.30 17.98 -50.74
N THR A 644 -28.84 16.78 -50.95
CA THR A 644 -28.52 15.92 -52.09
C THR A 644 -28.80 16.63 -53.41
N TYR A 645 -29.98 17.23 -53.57
CA TYR A 645 -30.32 18.01 -54.75
C TYR A 645 -29.37 19.19 -54.96
N SER A 646 -29.08 19.97 -53.91
CA SER A 646 -28.19 21.13 -54.00
C SER A 646 -26.77 20.75 -54.43
N THR A 647 -26.20 19.68 -53.86
CA THR A 647 -24.88 19.17 -54.23
C THR A 647 -24.86 18.72 -55.69
N MET A 648 -25.84 17.92 -56.10
CA MET A 648 -25.94 17.42 -57.48
C MET A 648 -26.15 18.56 -58.48
N TYR A 649 -27.03 19.51 -58.19
CA TYR A 649 -27.30 20.66 -59.04
C TYR A 649 -26.05 21.53 -59.25
N ARG A 650 -25.29 21.80 -58.19
CA ARG A 650 -24.04 22.60 -58.29
C ARG A 650 -23.01 21.92 -59.19
N ALA A 651 -22.77 20.63 -58.99
CA ALA A 651 -21.85 19.85 -59.81
C ALA A 651 -22.32 19.77 -61.27
N ALA A 652 -23.63 19.61 -61.48
CA ALA A 652 -24.24 19.53 -62.81
C ALA A 652 -24.07 20.83 -63.58
N VAL A 653 -24.43 21.97 -62.97
CA VAL A 653 -24.27 23.31 -63.57
C VAL A 653 -22.82 23.56 -63.96
N LYS A 654 -21.88 23.30 -63.06
CA LYS A 654 -20.47 23.57 -63.30
C LYS A 654 -19.90 22.69 -64.43
N THR A 655 -20.27 21.42 -64.45
CA THR A 655 -19.87 20.49 -65.52
C THR A 655 -20.51 20.86 -66.85
N ALA A 656 -21.78 21.27 -66.86
CA ALA A 656 -22.47 21.72 -68.07
C ALA A 656 -21.82 22.98 -68.68
N LYS A 657 -21.42 23.97 -67.85
CA LYS A 657 -20.65 25.13 -68.33
C LYS A 657 -19.40 24.71 -69.09
N SER A 658 -18.72 23.68 -68.61
CA SER A 658 -17.52 23.17 -69.25
C SER A 658 -17.82 22.60 -70.64
N TYR A 659 -18.88 21.81 -70.80
CA TYR A 659 -19.27 21.28 -72.12
C TYR A 659 -19.67 22.41 -73.09
N VAL A 660 -20.36 23.45 -72.60
CA VAL A 660 -20.68 24.64 -73.42
C VAL A 660 -19.41 25.36 -73.90
N LEU A 661 -18.38 25.47 -73.05
CA LEU A 661 -17.07 26.02 -73.45
C LEU A 661 -16.36 25.16 -74.51
N GLN A 662 -16.75 23.90 -74.69
CA GLN A 662 -16.26 23.02 -75.76
C GLN A 662 -17.13 23.02 -77.02
N GLY A 663 -18.21 23.82 -77.04
CA GLY A 663 -19.06 24.00 -78.21
C GLY A 663 -20.44 23.36 -78.12
N ASP A 664 -20.79 22.67 -77.02
CA ASP A 664 -22.14 22.13 -76.84
C ASP A 664 -23.17 23.25 -76.61
N SER A 665 -24.42 23.02 -77.01
CA SER A 665 -25.52 23.91 -76.62
C SER A 665 -25.79 23.78 -75.11
N PRO A 666 -26.27 24.82 -74.41
CA PRO A 666 -26.65 24.73 -72.99
C PRO A 666 -27.60 23.57 -72.66
N LYS A 667 -28.53 23.27 -73.58
CA LYS A 667 -29.49 22.19 -73.42
C LYS A 667 -28.82 20.82 -73.53
N ASP A 668 -27.99 20.61 -74.55
CA ASP A 668 -27.31 19.32 -74.77
C ASP A 668 -26.28 19.05 -73.66
N ALA A 669 -25.56 20.09 -73.24
CA ALA A 669 -24.63 20.02 -72.11
C ALA A 669 -25.33 19.66 -70.79
N ALA A 670 -26.47 20.31 -70.50
CA ALA A 670 -27.26 19.99 -69.31
C ALA A 670 -27.81 18.56 -69.37
N GLN A 671 -28.36 18.15 -70.52
CA GLN A 671 -28.92 16.82 -70.72
C GLN A 671 -27.85 15.73 -70.54
N ARG A 672 -26.68 15.86 -71.20
CA ARG A 672 -25.56 14.90 -71.07
C ARG A 672 -25.15 14.69 -69.62
N VAL A 673 -25.01 15.78 -68.86
CA VAL A 673 -24.56 15.71 -67.47
C VAL A 673 -25.62 15.08 -66.58
N VAL A 674 -26.88 15.52 -66.70
CA VAL A 674 -27.97 15.01 -65.84
C VAL A 674 -28.33 13.56 -66.18
N ASP A 675 -28.21 13.15 -67.45
CA ASP A 675 -28.41 11.76 -67.86
C ASP A 675 -27.41 10.84 -67.17
N GLY A 676 -26.11 11.15 -67.27
CA GLY A 676 -25.08 10.37 -66.59
C GLY A 676 -25.18 10.40 -65.06
N MET A 677 -25.73 11.47 -64.49
CA MET A 677 -25.93 11.58 -63.04
C MET A 677 -27.10 10.74 -62.52
N VAL A 678 -28.27 10.85 -63.15
CA VAL A 678 -29.53 10.34 -62.60
C VAL A 678 -30.43 9.66 -63.63
N ASN A 679 -30.64 10.23 -64.83
CA ASN A 679 -31.67 9.70 -65.74
C ASN A 679 -31.27 8.36 -66.35
N ASP A 680 -29.98 8.07 -66.53
CA ASP A 680 -29.52 6.76 -67.01
C ASP A 680 -29.63 5.66 -65.94
N LYS A 681 -29.74 6.05 -64.67
CA LYS A 681 -29.79 5.14 -63.53
C LYS A 681 -31.20 4.85 -63.05
N TYR A 682 -32.11 5.80 -63.23
CA TYR A 682 -33.44 5.75 -62.63
C TYR A 682 -34.54 6.07 -63.63
N ASP A 683 -35.69 5.41 -63.45
CA ASP A 683 -36.97 5.91 -63.93
C ASP A 683 -37.70 6.62 -62.78
N PHE A 684 -38.41 7.70 -63.09
CA PHE A 684 -39.06 8.57 -62.11
C PHE A 684 -40.59 8.43 -62.17
N PHE A 685 -41.21 8.32 -60.99
CA PHE A 685 -42.66 8.12 -60.84
C PHE A 685 -43.24 9.15 -59.86
N GLY A 686 -42.91 10.43 -60.07
CA GLY A 686 -43.29 11.54 -59.19
C GLY A 686 -42.43 11.57 -57.93
N THR A 687 -42.98 11.14 -56.79
CA THR A 687 -42.32 11.24 -55.48
C THR A 687 -41.28 10.15 -55.21
N TYR A 688 -41.11 9.19 -56.12
CA TYR A 688 -40.11 8.15 -56.00
C TYR A 688 -39.41 7.85 -57.32
N ARG A 689 -38.25 7.22 -57.21
CA ARG A 689 -37.40 6.77 -58.31
C ARG A 689 -37.14 5.28 -58.18
N VAL A 690 -36.98 4.58 -59.30
CA VAL A 690 -36.69 3.15 -59.33
C VAL A 690 -35.43 2.89 -60.15
N PRO A 691 -34.43 2.16 -59.63
CA PRO A 691 -33.25 1.78 -60.39
C PRO A 691 -33.62 1.04 -61.68
N LYS A 692 -33.01 1.43 -62.81
CA LYS A 692 -33.19 0.78 -64.12
C LYS A 692 -32.63 -0.64 -64.21
N THR A 693 -31.92 -1.09 -63.17
CA THR A 693 -31.52 -2.50 -63.01
C THR A 693 -32.70 -3.41 -62.69
N LEU A 694 -33.86 -2.85 -62.34
CA LEU A 694 -35.11 -3.55 -62.03
C LEU A 694 -36.13 -3.41 -63.17
N ASP A 695 -37.23 -4.17 -63.11
CA ASP A 695 -38.40 -3.90 -63.95
C ASP A 695 -39.19 -2.73 -63.34
N THR A 696 -38.84 -1.51 -63.73
CA THR A 696 -39.36 -0.25 -63.17
C THR A 696 -40.89 -0.14 -63.32
N ASN A 697 -41.44 -0.64 -64.42
CA ASN A 697 -42.88 -0.68 -64.66
C ASN A 697 -43.59 -1.68 -63.74
N ALA A 698 -42.99 -2.85 -63.49
CA ALA A 698 -43.51 -3.78 -62.51
C ALA A 698 -43.47 -3.18 -61.10
N VAL A 699 -42.35 -2.60 -60.68
CA VAL A 699 -42.23 -1.95 -59.37
C VAL A 699 -43.30 -0.86 -59.19
N SER A 700 -43.52 -0.01 -60.19
CA SER A 700 -44.56 1.03 -60.12
C SER A 700 -45.96 0.45 -59.95
N ARG A 701 -46.34 -0.56 -60.75
CA ARG A 701 -47.63 -1.28 -60.57
C ARG A 701 -47.74 -1.95 -59.21
N GLY A 702 -46.63 -2.49 -58.70
CA GLY A 702 -46.54 -3.10 -57.38
C GLY A 702 -46.76 -2.08 -56.27
N ALA A 703 -46.18 -0.88 -56.38
CA ALA A 703 -46.36 0.21 -55.42
C ALA A 703 -47.82 0.67 -55.37
N ASP A 704 -48.46 0.83 -56.54
CA ASP A 704 -49.89 1.15 -56.64
C ASP A 704 -50.76 0.07 -56.00
N ARG A 705 -50.46 -1.21 -56.29
CA ARG A 705 -51.19 -2.34 -55.70
C ARG A 705 -51.00 -2.38 -54.19
N ALA A 706 -49.75 -2.27 -53.72
CA ALA A 706 -49.40 -2.30 -52.31
C ALA A 706 -50.18 -1.23 -51.53
N LEU A 707 -50.21 0.00 -52.03
CA LEU A 707 -50.95 1.11 -51.42
C LEU A 707 -52.46 0.82 -51.30
N ARG A 708 -53.07 0.31 -52.37
CA ARG A 708 -54.52 -0.01 -52.40
C ARG A 708 -54.91 -1.20 -51.53
N THR A 709 -53.96 -2.08 -51.24
CA THR A 709 -54.23 -3.32 -50.47
C THR A 709 -53.99 -3.18 -48.97
N ILE A 710 -53.40 -2.06 -48.50
CA ILE A 710 -53.22 -1.81 -47.06
C ILE A 710 -54.58 -1.75 -46.39
N LYS A 711 -54.77 -2.52 -45.33
CA LYS A 711 -56.01 -2.54 -44.57
C LYS A 711 -55.95 -1.63 -43.35
N PRO A 712 -57.09 -1.07 -42.86
CA PRO A 712 -57.11 -0.24 -41.66
C PRO A 712 -56.44 -0.90 -40.46
N GLU A 713 -56.66 -2.19 -40.24
CA GLU A 713 -56.08 -2.94 -39.11
C GLU A 713 -54.56 -3.12 -39.15
N GLU A 714 -53.92 -2.83 -40.29
CA GLU A 714 -52.46 -2.85 -40.43
C GLU A 714 -51.81 -1.53 -40.01
N LEU A 715 -52.58 -0.45 -39.92
CA LEU A 715 -52.10 0.89 -39.58
C LEU A 715 -52.04 1.09 -38.07
N MET A 716 -50.99 1.77 -37.60
CA MET A 716 -50.95 2.28 -36.23
C MET A 716 -51.97 3.42 -36.10
N PRO A 717 -52.92 3.36 -35.15
CA PRO A 717 -53.80 4.48 -34.86
C PRO A 717 -52.97 5.70 -34.46
N LEU A 718 -53.34 6.89 -34.94
CA LEU A 718 -52.73 8.12 -34.44
C LEU A 718 -53.17 8.34 -32.98
N PRO A 719 -52.39 9.04 -32.13
CA PRO A 719 -52.86 9.44 -30.80
C PRO A 719 -54.20 10.19 -30.92
N GLY A 720 -55.27 9.57 -30.44
CA GLY A 720 -56.64 10.01 -30.67
C GLY A 720 -57.10 11.15 -29.75
N PHE A 721 -58.10 11.89 -30.21
CA PHE A 721 -58.92 12.77 -29.37
C PHE A 721 -59.87 11.92 -28.51
N ASP A 722 -60.18 12.37 -27.29
CA ASP A 722 -61.13 11.69 -26.40
C ASP A 722 -62.46 11.39 -27.12
N GLY A 723 -62.87 10.13 -27.13
CA GLY A 723 -64.13 9.66 -27.74
C GLY A 723 -64.01 9.01 -29.13
N VAL A 724 -62.82 8.95 -29.74
CA VAL A 724 -62.58 8.20 -30.99
C VAL A 724 -61.97 6.83 -30.66
N THR A 725 -62.58 5.76 -31.13
CA THR A 725 -62.02 4.40 -30.98
C THR A 725 -60.82 4.18 -31.91
N ASP A 726 -59.88 3.32 -31.54
CA ASP A 726 -58.72 2.97 -32.38
C ASP A 726 -59.13 2.47 -33.77
N GLU A 727 -60.23 1.74 -33.88
CA GLU A 727 -60.78 1.25 -35.16
C GLU A 727 -61.28 2.39 -36.06
N GLN A 728 -61.97 3.37 -35.48
CA GLN A 728 -62.42 4.56 -36.21
C GLN A 728 -61.23 5.43 -36.65
N ASN A 729 -60.22 5.57 -35.78
CA ASN A 729 -58.99 6.29 -36.05
C ASN A 729 -58.21 5.65 -37.21
N ALA A 730 -57.99 4.33 -37.14
CA ALA A 730 -57.32 3.57 -38.19
C ALA A 730 -58.06 3.63 -39.53
N LYS A 731 -59.41 3.62 -39.50
CA LYS A 731 -60.22 3.80 -40.71
C LYS A 731 -60.08 5.20 -41.32
N GLN A 732 -60.13 6.26 -40.51
CA GLN A 732 -59.92 7.62 -40.99
C GLN A 732 -58.51 7.81 -41.57
N LEU A 733 -57.50 7.26 -40.92
CA LEU A 733 -56.13 7.25 -41.41
C LEU A 733 -56.00 6.49 -42.74
N HIS A 734 -56.66 5.33 -42.85
CA HIS A 734 -56.72 4.57 -44.09
C HIS A 734 -57.40 5.35 -45.22
N ASP A 735 -58.51 6.03 -44.98
CA ASP A 735 -59.20 6.82 -46.00
C ASP A 735 -58.34 8.01 -46.46
N ALA A 736 -57.65 8.67 -45.54
CA ALA A 736 -56.67 9.70 -45.86
C ALA A 736 -55.50 9.12 -46.67
N LEU A 737 -55.01 7.94 -46.30
CA LEU A 737 -53.96 7.23 -47.02
C LEU A 737 -54.37 6.87 -48.46
N GLN A 738 -55.58 6.38 -48.70
CA GLN A 738 -56.04 6.04 -50.04
C GLN A 738 -56.15 7.28 -50.95
N SER A 739 -56.39 8.46 -50.38
CA SER A 739 -56.56 9.71 -51.13
C SER A 739 -55.27 10.53 -51.30
N GLY A 740 -54.32 10.41 -50.38
CA GLY A 740 -53.13 11.27 -50.33
C GLY A 740 -51.84 10.58 -49.89
N GLY A 741 -51.84 9.24 -49.78
CA GLY A 741 -50.66 8.45 -49.48
C GLY A 741 -49.64 8.50 -50.62
N GLN A 742 -48.38 8.66 -50.26
CA GLN A 742 -47.26 8.76 -51.19
C GLN A 742 -46.15 7.80 -50.81
N TRP A 743 -45.62 7.10 -51.80
CA TRP A 743 -44.38 6.36 -51.67
C TRP A 743 -43.19 7.31 -51.86
N ILE A 744 -42.22 7.20 -50.96
CA ILE A 744 -40.91 7.86 -51.10
C ILE A 744 -39.80 6.80 -51.03
N PRO A 745 -38.64 7.03 -51.66
CA PRO A 745 -37.49 6.13 -51.53
C PRO A 745 -37.01 6.04 -50.09
N THR A 746 -36.58 4.85 -49.66
CA THR A 746 -35.86 4.69 -48.40
C THR A 746 -34.45 5.30 -48.51
N ASN A 747 -33.88 5.74 -47.38
CA ASN A 747 -32.55 6.37 -47.38
C ASN A 747 -31.42 5.44 -47.83
N ASP A 748 -31.58 4.13 -47.65
CA ASP A 748 -30.67 3.08 -48.08
C ASP A 748 -30.97 2.58 -49.50
N GLU A 749 -31.95 3.18 -50.18
CA GLU A 749 -32.41 2.81 -51.53
C GLU A 749 -32.77 1.32 -51.65
N SER A 750 -33.25 0.67 -50.59
CA SER A 750 -33.68 -0.74 -50.59
C SER A 750 -35.15 -0.93 -50.97
N GLY A 751 -35.92 0.15 -51.05
CA GLY A 751 -37.33 0.12 -51.41
C GLY A 751 -38.05 1.45 -51.23
N LEU A 752 -39.35 1.37 -50.95
CA LEU A 752 -40.22 2.51 -50.75
C LEU A 752 -40.81 2.52 -49.33
N ALA A 753 -40.81 3.69 -48.70
CA ALA A 753 -41.49 3.96 -47.44
C ALA A 753 -42.80 4.73 -47.70
N LEU A 754 -43.84 4.37 -46.95
CA LEU A 754 -45.14 5.00 -47.10
C LEU A 754 -45.26 6.26 -46.23
N THR A 755 -45.75 7.33 -46.83
CA THR A 755 -45.98 8.61 -46.16
C THR A 755 -47.35 9.17 -46.43
N LEU A 756 -47.81 10.05 -45.56
CA LEU A 756 -49.01 10.86 -45.73
C LEU A 756 -48.71 12.27 -45.24
N ASN A 757 -48.89 13.28 -46.11
CA ASN A 757 -48.56 14.68 -45.81
C ASN A 757 -47.12 14.88 -45.28
N GLY A 758 -46.16 14.11 -45.79
CA GLY A 758 -44.75 14.16 -45.37
C GLY A 758 -44.41 13.41 -44.08
N TYR A 759 -45.40 12.80 -43.40
CA TYR A 759 -45.16 11.96 -42.22
C TYR A 759 -45.07 10.49 -42.62
N GLN A 760 -44.05 9.79 -42.11
CA GLN A 760 -43.88 8.36 -42.31
C GLN A 760 -44.94 7.59 -41.53
N LEU A 761 -45.67 6.70 -42.22
CA LEU A 761 -46.72 5.92 -41.59
C LEU A 761 -46.16 4.68 -40.92
N LEU A 762 -46.66 4.41 -39.72
CA LEU A 762 -46.30 3.26 -38.91
C LEU A 762 -47.36 2.16 -39.05
N GLY A 763 -46.91 0.91 -39.12
CA GLY A 763 -47.76 -0.26 -38.99
C GLY A 763 -48.12 -0.51 -37.53
N LYS A 764 -49.08 -1.41 -37.30
CA LYS A 764 -49.52 -1.82 -35.95
C LYS A 764 -48.40 -2.36 -35.05
N ASP A 765 -47.29 -2.79 -35.63
CA ASP A 765 -46.07 -3.21 -34.94
C ASP A 765 -45.17 -2.04 -34.48
N GLY A 766 -45.60 -0.80 -34.72
CA GLY A 766 -44.87 0.43 -34.41
C GLY A 766 -43.71 0.72 -35.36
N LYS A 767 -43.55 -0.05 -36.45
CA LYS A 767 -42.46 0.13 -37.42
C LYS A 767 -42.95 0.87 -38.66
N PRO A 768 -42.06 1.58 -39.38
CA PRO A 768 -42.44 2.18 -40.64
C PRO A 768 -42.89 1.17 -41.69
N ILE A 769 -43.94 1.52 -42.44
CA ILE A 769 -44.44 0.69 -43.54
C ILE A 769 -43.49 0.85 -44.73
N ILE A 770 -42.67 -0.18 -44.96
CA ILE A 770 -41.70 -0.25 -46.05
C ILE A 770 -42.04 -1.43 -46.96
N ARG A 771 -41.79 -1.28 -48.27
CA ARG A 771 -41.84 -2.36 -49.25
C ARG A 771 -40.51 -2.41 -49.99
N THR A 772 -39.86 -3.57 -50.00
CA THR A 772 -38.60 -3.79 -50.71
C THR A 772 -38.82 -3.84 -52.21
N TRP A 773 -37.78 -3.56 -52.99
CA TRP A 773 -37.85 -3.67 -54.45
C TRP A 773 -38.35 -5.02 -54.94
N ASP A 774 -37.83 -6.13 -54.39
CA ASP A 774 -38.26 -7.48 -54.74
C ASP A 774 -39.75 -7.71 -54.50
N THR A 775 -40.27 -7.18 -53.39
CA THR A 775 -41.70 -7.30 -53.04
C THR A 775 -42.56 -6.54 -54.04
N LEU A 776 -42.20 -5.29 -54.34
CA LEU A 776 -42.94 -4.44 -55.28
C LEU A 776 -42.89 -5.02 -56.70
N GLN A 777 -41.72 -5.45 -57.15
CA GLN A 777 -41.56 -6.06 -58.47
C GLN A 777 -42.39 -7.34 -58.60
N SER A 778 -42.34 -8.23 -57.59
CA SER A 778 -43.14 -9.45 -57.58
C SER A 778 -44.65 -9.17 -57.66
N GLN A 779 -45.14 -8.24 -56.84
CA GLN A 779 -46.55 -7.84 -56.84
C GLN A 779 -47.00 -7.20 -58.16
N GLY A 780 -46.11 -6.48 -58.83
CA GLY A 780 -46.40 -5.85 -60.13
C GLY A 780 -46.33 -6.79 -61.34
N LEU A 781 -45.71 -7.97 -61.19
CA LEU A 781 -45.65 -9.03 -62.20
C LEU A 781 -46.86 -9.98 -62.14
N GLU A 782 -47.55 -10.05 -60.99
CA GLU A 782 -48.81 -10.78 -60.86
C GLU A 782 -49.92 -10.12 -61.71
N GLN A 783 -50.17 -10.68 -62.91
CA GLN A 783 -51.12 -10.16 -63.90
C GLN A 783 -52.52 -9.84 -63.31
N PRO A 784 -53.20 -8.77 -63.77
CA PRO A 784 -54.65 -8.66 -63.60
C PRO A 784 -55.33 -9.82 -64.36
N GLY A 785 -56.18 -10.58 -63.68
CA GLY A 785 -56.82 -11.79 -64.23
C GLY A 785 -57.45 -11.53 -65.61
N LYS A 786 -56.96 -12.25 -66.63
CA LYS A 786 -57.56 -12.25 -67.97
C LYS A 786 -58.99 -12.79 -67.90
N TYR A 787 -59.90 -12.02 -68.49
CA TYR A 787 -61.25 -12.36 -68.91
C TYR A 787 -61.43 -13.84 -69.30
N ARG A 788 -62.34 -14.54 -68.61
CA ARG A 788 -62.99 -15.74 -69.15
C ARG A 788 -63.92 -15.29 -70.28
N VAL A 789 -63.52 -15.56 -71.52
CA VAL A 789 -64.45 -15.56 -72.65
C VAL A 789 -65.45 -16.69 -72.38
N ALA A 790 -66.75 -16.38 -72.37
CA ALA A 790 -67.80 -17.38 -72.26
C ALA A 790 -67.73 -18.35 -73.46
N PRO A 791 -67.85 -19.67 -73.27
CA PRO A 791 -67.92 -20.60 -74.38
C PRO A 791 -69.25 -20.38 -75.12
N THR A 792 -69.14 -20.12 -76.42
CA THR A 792 -70.24 -20.14 -77.38
C THR A 792 -70.97 -21.47 -77.25
N VAL A 793 -72.22 -21.42 -76.78
CA VAL A 793 -73.15 -22.55 -76.79
C VAL A 793 -73.53 -22.80 -78.25
N ILE A 794 -73.01 -23.90 -78.82
CA ILE A 794 -73.68 -24.60 -79.91
C ILE A 794 -74.73 -25.50 -79.26
N MET A 795 -75.98 -25.33 -79.61
CA MET A 795 -77.02 -26.34 -79.45
C MET A 795 -77.77 -26.50 -80.79
N PRO A 796 -78.29 -27.71 -81.07
CA PRO A 796 -78.64 -28.19 -82.41
C PRO A 796 -79.83 -27.51 -83.07
#